data_AF-A0A6A3JLL1-F1
#
_entry.id   AF-A0A6A3JLL1-F1
#
_cell.length_a   1.000
_cell.length_b   1.000
_cell.length_c   1.000
_cell.angle_alpha   90.00
_cell.angle_beta   90.00
_cell.angle_gamma   90.00
#
_symmetry.space_group_name_H-M   'P 1'
#
loop_
_entity.id
_entity.type
_entity.pdbx_description
1 polymer ?
#
loop_
_entity_poly.entity_id
_entity_poly.type
_entity_poly.pdbx_seq_one_letter_code
_entity_poly.pdbx_strand_id
1 'polypeptide(L)'
;MSHRSVHSMRLRLLFLVTLVALIGGLCSAHMHVSERRHLQQQARDMFYHGYRNYMEHAFPWDELKPLSCSGRRWDRRERGDLDDVLGGFSLTLVDSLDMLAVLGDRDEFARAVKLVINSVSFDRDVTVSVFESTIRVIGGLVSAHMLASSEYFGMMDEDEYNDELLGLAEDLGRRLLPAFDTPTGMPVHRVNLRRGVLPKDRAAKLTCPAAAGSLLVEMAYLSRLSGDSRFEERAKEAVVAIWERRSDIDLLGIAIDVGSGEWVHSHGGIGAGLDSFFEYLLKYHLISGESQWLDMFNASYQAVETHVNHDNVYIEVDMNGGKDQVRARRVSALQAFWPGLQVLAGDVSGAIRTHEHMFPLWDEFGAMPELVDLAPRGMSKPGNRGTVISWARTSPLRPELIESTYHLYQATRDHKYLKMGRQMLQDIRRVSEVPCGYAAVGNIHTLDIEDRMDSYFLSETAKYLYLLFSDEPDVVVPAPPVRQRKNASSSSNRSCATTTLSKPQTFGTSGNATANVNSTLEATSYVRRNKKPLKASDVVFSTEGHILMIDSHLFRQPQQKSSLMSPKCENGKQQGRKRNVELAAAREIQKTPLVVPVGLAVRLSDVHVMTLVASPAKFGLQVTTPSAVEAPLLLFTPEIGEACGAIDAKQVSGKIVMVARGTCTFAEKALRLQNAGAAGVVVVNSKAAYSRYPNRKYSLADDKRGLGRHVTIPVVLVSREDATQLHRHASLKRLLSDEDGDSEGDDGAQGDDNDTLVGSLSPWLY
;
A
#
# COMPACT_ATOMS: atom_id res chain seq x y z
N MET A 1 68.44 -3.79 -2.65
CA MET A 1 67.10 -4.38 -2.44
C MET A 1 66.84 -5.38 -3.56
N SER A 2 66.55 -6.65 -3.23
CA SER A 2 66.38 -7.69 -4.26
C SER A 2 65.06 -7.51 -5.03
N HIS A 3 65.02 -7.96 -6.28
CA HIS A 3 63.83 -7.91 -7.16
C HIS A 3 62.55 -8.46 -6.50
N ARG A 4 62.67 -9.37 -5.52
CA ARG A 4 61.54 -9.92 -4.75
C ARG A 4 60.87 -8.90 -3.83
N SER A 5 61.64 -7.98 -3.24
CA SER A 5 61.13 -6.95 -2.33
C SER A 5 60.26 -5.91 -3.05
N VAL A 6 60.65 -5.51 -4.26
CA VAL A 6 59.88 -4.54 -5.07
C VAL A 6 58.57 -5.16 -5.59
N HIS A 7 58.58 -6.45 -5.93
CA HIS A 7 57.38 -7.15 -6.40
C HIS A 7 56.34 -7.34 -5.28
N SER A 8 56.80 -7.72 -4.07
CA SER A 8 55.94 -7.81 -2.89
C SER A 8 55.33 -6.46 -2.50
N MET A 9 56.11 -5.37 -2.59
CA MET A 9 55.63 -4.02 -2.26
C MET A 9 54.59 -3.52 -3.27
N ARG A 10 54.76 -3.83 -4.57
CA ARG A 10 53.77 -3.52 -5.61
C ARG A 10 52.47 -4.30 -5.43
N LEU A 11 52.56 -5.58 -5.05
CA LEU A 11 51.37 -6.42 -4.83
C LEU A 11 50.56 -5.94 -3.60
N ARG A 12 51.25 -5.56 -2.52
CA ARG A 12 50.62 -4.96 -1.33
C ARG A 12 49.98 -3.61 -1.62
N LEU A 13 50.63 -2.76 -2.43
CA LEU A 13 50.06 -1.48 -2.83
C LEU A 13 48.85 -1.67 -3.75
N LEU A 14 48.89 -2.62 -4.69
CA LEU A 14 47.74 -2.93 -5.54
C LEU A 14 46.56 -3.43 -4.70
N PHE A 15 46.82 -4.34 -3.76
CA PHE A 15 45.82 -4.86 -2.83
C PHE A 15 45.22 -3.76 -1.97
N LEU A 16 46.04 -2.86 -1.42
CA LEU A 16 45.58 -1.72 -0.63
C LEU A 16 44.73 -0.75 -1.48
N VAL A 17 45.12 -0.46 -2.72
CA VAL A 17 44.35 0.41 -3.61
C VAL A 17 43.02 -0.25 -4.00
N THR A 18 43.01 -1.56 -4.29
CA THR A 18 41.76 -2.28 -4.55
C THR A 18 40.87 -2.36 -3.32
N LEU A 19 41.44 -2.57 -2.13
CA LEU A 19 40.70 -2.62 -0.87
C LEU A 19 40.11 -1.25 -0.52
N VAL A 20 40.87 -0.17 -0.65
CA VAL A 20 40.38 1.21 -0.44
C VAL A 20 39.32 1.57 -1.49
N ALA A 21 39.47 1.13 -2.74
CA ALA A 21 38.44 1.32 -3.77
C ALA A 21 37.18 0.49 -3.48
N LEU A 22 37.31 -0.73 -2.94
CA LEU A 22 36.19 -1.58 -2.54
C LEU A 22 35.44 -0.96 -1.35
N ILE A 23 36.17 -0.56 -0.30
CA ILE A 23 35.63 0.08 0.90
C ILE A 23 35.01 1.44 0.54
N GLY A 24 35.66 2.23 -0.32
CA GLY A 24 35.10 3.48 -0.85
C GLY A 24 33.83 3.28 -1.68
N GLY A 25 33.76 2.21 -2.48
CA GLY A 25 32.56 1.83 -3.22
C GLY A 25 31.41 1.36 -2.32
N LEU A 26 31.71 0.58 -1.28
CA LEU A 26 30.75 0.11 -0.29
C LEU A 26 30.20 1.24 0.60
N CYS A 27 31.06 2.18 1.02
CA CYS A 27 30.66 3.41 1.73
C CYS A 27 29.80 4.34 0.86
N SER A 28 30.05 4.39 -0.46
CA SER A 28 29.23 5.19 -1.39
C SER A 28 27.88 4.52 -1.68
N ALA A 29 27.74 3.20 -1.52
CA ALA A 29 26.50 2.47 -1.79
C ALA A 29 25.39 2.74 -0.76
N HIS A 30 25.74 2.88 0.53
CA HIS A 30 24.78 3.07 1.61
C HIS A 30 24.73 4.53 2.09
N MET A 31 23.55 5.15 2.00
CA MET A 31 23.27 6.43 2.70
C MET A 31 23.41 6.28 4.22
N HIS A 32 24.18 7.18 4.84
CA HIS A 32 24.43 7.18 6.28
C HIS A 32 23.20 7.64 7.08
N VAL A 33 23.01 7.10 8.30
CA VAL A 33 21.85 7.43 9.17
C VAL A 33 21.74 8.94 9.44
N SER A 34 22.86 9.63 9.67
CA SER A 34 22.83 11.08 9.90
C SER A 34 22.36 11.87 8.67
N GLU A 35 22.72 11.42 7.46
CA GLU A 35 22.24 12.03 6.22
C GLU A 35 20.73 11.77 6.07
N ARG A 36 20.30 10.54 6.34
CA ARG A 36 18.88 10.14 6.30
C ARG A 36 18.03 11.00 7.26
N ARG A 37 18.43 11.15 8.53
CA ARG A 37 17.79 12.07 9.49
C ARG A 37 17.73 13.50 9.00
N HIS A 38 18.81 13.99 8.38
CA HIS A 38 18.86 15.33 7.84
C HIS A 38 17.85 15.52 6.70
N LEU A 39 17.72 14.54 5.80
CA LEU A 39 16.74 14.55 4.72
C LEU A 39 15.30 14.42 5.24
N GLN A 40 15.07 13.59 6.25
CA GLN A 40 13.78 13.51 6.93
C GLN A 40 13.37 14.85 7.55
N GLN A 41 14.33 15.54 8.21
CA GLN A 41 14.10 16.88 8.75
C GLN A 41 13.79 17.89 7.65
N GLN A 42 14.48 17.83 6.51
CA GLN A 42 14.17 18.70 5.37
C GLN A 42 12.77 18.43 4.79
N ALA A 43 12.32 17.17 4.73
CA ALA A 43 10.95 16.84 4.31
C ALA A 43 9.90 17.34 5.33
N ARG A 44 10.21 17.26 6.64
CA ARG A 44 9.40 17.88 7.70
C ARG A 44 9.32 19.40 7.54
N ASP A 45 10.44 20.05 7.26
CA ASP A 45 10.49 21.51 7.06
C ASP A 45 9.72 21.92 5.80
N MET A 46 9.81 21.14 4.71
CA MET A 46 9.01 21.31 3.49
C MET A 46 7.51 21.29 3.79
N PHE A 47 7.03 20.29 4.54
CA PHE A 47 5.63 20.24 4.95
C PHE A 47 5.24 21.49 5.76
N TYR A 48 5.98 21.82 6.81
CA TYR A 48 5.63 22.95 7.67
C TYR A 48 5.73 24.31 6.97
N HIS A 49 6.64 24.46 6.01
CA HIS A 49 6.73 25.67 5.19
C HIS A 49 5.47 25.85 4.35
N GLY A 50 5.02 24.81 3.63
CA GLY A 50 3.77 24.89 2.87
C GLY A 50 2.53 25.01 3.77
N TYR A 51 2.44 24.18 4.82
CA TYR A 51 1.29 24.15 5.74
C TYR A 51 1.10 25.47 6.48
N ARG A 52 2.15 26.05 7.09
CA ARG A 52 2.03 27.31 7.83
C ARG A 52 1.66 28.47 6.93
N ASN A 53 2.24 28.54 5.73
CA ASN A 53 1.89 29.58 4.76
C ASN A 53 0.46 29.42 4.23
N TYR A 54 -0.02 28.19 4.05
CA TYR A 54 -1.45 27.96 3.78
C TYR A 54 -2.31 28.48 4.93
N MET A 55 -1.99 28.15 6.18
CA MET A 55 -2.74 28.60 7.35
C MET A 55 -2.72 30.13 7.52
N GLU A 56 -1.64 30.80 7.15
CA GLU A 56 -1.50 32.26 7.25
C GLU A 56 -2.19 33.02 6.11
N HIS A 57 -2.03 32.55 4.87
CA HIS A 57 -2.38 33.33 3.68
C HIS A 57 -3.61 32.82 2.92
N ALA A 58 -3.96 31.54 3.09
CA ALA A 58 -4.99 30.89 2.28
C ALA A 58 -6.17 30.37 3.11
N PHE A 59 -5.99 29.93 4.36
CA PHE A 59 -7.12 29.49 5.19
C PHE A 59 -8.19 30.59 5.33
N PRO A 60 -9.50 30.30 5.17
CA PRO A 60 -10.12 28.98 5.01
C PRO A 60 -10.36 28.55 3.55
N TRP A 61 -9.74 29.19 2.57
CA TRP A 61 -9.84 28.81 1.16
C TRP A 61 -9.21 27.45 0.89
N ASP A 62 -9.51 26.88 -0.28
CA ASP A 62 -9.21 25.48 -0.55
C ASP A 62 -7.71 25.23 -0.75
N GLU A 63 -7.00 26.12 -1.46
CA GLU A 63 -5.58 25.95 -1.77
C GLU A 63 -4.80 27.26 -1.64
N LEU A 64 -3.48 27.16 -1.60
CA LEU A 64 -2.55 28.29 -1.56
C LEU A 64 -2.07 28.66 -2.96
N LYS A 65 -2.01 29.97 -3.21
CA LYS A 65 -1.30 30.60 -4.31
C LYS A 65 0.01 31.18 -3.76
N PRO A 66 1.13 30.44 -3.86
CA PRO A 66 2.34 30.71 -3.09
C PRO A 66 3.23 31.83 -3.65
N LEU A 67 2.99 32.31 -4.88
CA LEU A 67 3.66 33.49 -5.45
C LEU A 67 2.94 34.77 -5.03
N SER A 68 1.61 34.76 -5.01
CA SER A 68 0.81 35.91 -4.59
C SER A 68 0.53 35.96 -3.09
N CYS A 69 0.91 34.92 -2.34
CA CYS A 69 0.63 34.75 -0.91
C CYS A 69 -0.87 34.94 -0.63
N SER A 70 -1.73 34.23 -1.36
CA SER A 70 -3.18 34.35 -1.24
C SER A 70 -3.89 33.02 -1.43
N GLY A 71 -5.15 32.91 -0.99
CA GLY A 71 -5.95 31.70 -1.20
C GLY A 71 -6.54 31.57 -2.61
N ARG A 72 -6.53 30.36 -3.17
CA ARG A 72 -7.30 29.99 -4.36
C ARG A 72 -8.75 29.70 -3.94
N ARG A 73 -9.68 30.45 -4.52
CA ARG A 73 -11.10 30.41 -4.12
C ARG A 73 -11.95 29.65 -5.13
N TRP A 74 -12.84 28.78 -4.64
CA TRP A 74 -13.83 28.08 -5.45
C TRP A 74 -14.82 29.03 -6.17
N ASP A 75 -15.08 30.22 -5.61
CA ASP A 75 -16.08 31.17 -6.13
C ASP A 75 -15.50 32.16 -7.16
N ARG A 76 -14.24 31.99 -7.56
CA ARG A 76 -13.60 32.81 -8.60
C ARG A 76 -12.99 31.93 -9.67
N ARG A 77 -13.35 32.21 -10.93
CA ARG A 77 -12.72 31.61 -12.11
C ARG A 77 -11.42 32.32 -12.44
N GLU A 78 -10.40 32.04 -11.63
CA GLU A 78 -9.05 32.58 -11.84
C GLU A 78 -8.23 31.70 -12.82
N ARG A 79 -8.70 30.49 -13.13
CA ARG A 79 -8.31 29.66 -14.29
C ARG A 79 -9.51 29.35 -15.18
N GLY A 80 -9.24 29.07 -16.47
CA GLY A 80 -10.25 28.69 -17.48
C GLY A 80 -11.05 27.43 -17.10
N ASP A 81 -10.50 26.61 -16.21
CA ASP A 81 -11.12 25.55 -15.44
C ASP A 81 -11.05 25.90 -13.94
N LEU A 82 -12.21 26.06 -13.30
CA LEU A 82 -12.29 25.67 -11.89
C LEU A 82 -12.16 24.15 -11.93
N ASP A 83 -11.02 23.63 -11.47
CA ASP A 83 -10.91 22.22 -11.10
C ASP A 83 -12.07 21.96 -10.14
N ASP A 84 -12.97 21.02 -10.45
CA ASP A 84 -14.13 20.72 -9.60
C ASP A 84 -13.73 20.08 -8.26
N VAL A 85 -12.44 20.05 -7.94
CA VAL A 85 -11.86 19.75 -6.64
C VAL A 85 -12.18 20.86 -5.62
N LEU A 86 -12.38 22.11 -6.04
CA LEU A 86 -12.60 23.24 -5.13
C LEU A 86 -14.09 23.40 -4.77
N GLY A 87 -14.44 23.20 -3.50
CA GLY A 87 -15.81 23.35 -2.99
C GLY A 87 -15.98 24.37 -1.87
N GLY A 88 -14.90 25.02 -1.42
CA GLY A 88 -14.90 25.94 -0.28
C GLY A 88 -15.03 25.21 1.06
N PHE A 89 -14.33 24.09 1.20
CA PHE A 89 -14.30 23.23 2.38
C PHE A 89 -12.89 23.11 2.99
N SER A 90 -12.03 24.11 2.72
CA SER A 90 -10.65 24.16 3.23
C SER A 90 -9.85 22.93 2.83
N LEU A 91 -9.91 22.59 1.52
CA LEU A 91 -9.33 21.37 0.95
C LEU A 91 -7.93 21.03 1.50
N THR A 92 -6.94 21.92 1.37
CA THR A 92 -5.57 21.67 1.87
C THR A 92 -5.53 21.35 3.36
N LEU A 93 -6.37 21.97 4.21
CA LEU A 93 -6.42 21.65 5.64
C LEU A 93 -6.93 20.23 5.87
N VAL A 94 -8.05 19.86 5.23
CA VAL A 94 -8.66 18.54 5.37
C VAL A 94 -7.72 17.44 4.87
N ASP A 95 -7.13 17.66 3.70
CA ASP A 95 -6.24 16.72 3.02
C ASP A 95 -4.95 16.46 3.83
N SER A 96 -4.44 17.48 4.54
CA SER A 96 -3.18 17.40 5.29
C SER A 96 -3.32 16.90 6.75
N LEU A 97 -4.51 16.57 7.24
CA LEU A 97 -4.72 16.22 8.65
C LEU A 97 -3.89 15.01 9.08
N ASP A 98 -3.90 13.94 8.29
CA ASP A 98 -3.18 12.71 8.63
C ASP A 98 -1.65 12.87 8.55
N MET A 99 -1.15 13.82 7.76
CA MET A 99 0.27 14.17 7.74
C MET A 99 0.74 14.75 9.08
N LEU A 100 -0.10 15.52 9.78
CA LEU A 100 0.22 15.99 11.15
C LEU A 100 0.39 14.82 12.12
N ALA A 101 -0.41 13.75 11.94
CA ALA A 101 -0.27 12.51 12.69
C ALA A 101 1.06 11.80 12.36
N VAL A 102 1.40 11.66 11.08
CA VAL A 102 2.69 11.08 10.62
C VAL A 102 3.88 11.81 11.22
N LEU A 103 3.80 13.13 11.35
CA LEU A 103 4.85 13.97 11.96
C LEU A 103 4.91 13.87 13.50
N GLY A 104 3.96 13.16 14.12
CA GLY A 104 3.81 13.05 15.57
C GLY A 104 3.39 14.36 16.25
N ASP A 105 2.87 15.34 15.50
CA ASP A 105 2.49 16.65 16.04
C ASP A 105 1.05 16.62 16.54
N ARG A 106 0.87 16.07 17.73
CA ARG A 106 -0.45 15.89 18.36
C ARG A 106 -1.16 17.22 18.59
N ASP A 107 -0.45 18.24 19.06
CA ASP A 107 -1.06 19.51 19.43
C ASP A 107 -1.55 20.24 18.18
N GLU A 108 -0.77 20.22 17.09
CA GLU A 108 -1.19 20.77 15.80
C GLU A 108 -2.33 19.96 15.19
N PHE A 109 -2.25 18.62 15.22
CA PHE A 109 -3.33 17.75 14.75
C PHE A 109 -4.66 18.06 15.45
N ALA A 110 -4.66 18.12 16.78
CA ALA A 110 -5.85 18.43 17.56
C ALA A 110 -6.40 19.83 17.26
N ARG A 111 -5.51 20.82 17.04
CA ARG A 111 -5.90 22.17 16.62
C ARG A 111 -6.54 22.17 15.23
N ALA A 112 -5.92 21.52 14.26
CA ALA A 112 -6.38 21.42 12.88
C ALA A 112 -7.73 20.70 12.78
N VAL A 113 -7.92 19.59 13.52
CA VAL A 113 -9.20 18.89 13.63
C VAL A 113 -10.30 19.82 14.16
N LYS A 114 -10.03 20.55 15.26
CA LYS A 114 -10.98 21.52 15.81
C LYS A 114 -11.29 22.65 14.83
N LEU A 115 -10.33 23.11 14.03
CA LEU A 115 -10.58 24.10 12.97
C LEU A 115 -11.53 23.53 11.91
N VAL A 116 -11.27 22.33 11.40
CA VAL A 116 -12.14 21.67 10.40
C VAL A 116 -13.57 21.52 10.92
N ILE A 117 -13.75 21.03 12.14
CA ILE A 117 -15.07 20.88 12.77
C ILE A 117 -15.83 22.20 12.82
N ASN A 118 -15.14 23.31 13.06
CA ASN A 118 -15.76 24.63 13.23
C ASN A 118 -15.94 25.41 11.92
N SER A 119 -15.13 25.15 10.88
CA SER A 119 -15.11 25.95 9.66
C SER A 119 -15.70 25.27 8.43
N VAL A 120 -15.71 23.93 8.38
CA VAL A 120 -16.13 23.18 7.19
C VAL A 120 -17.65 22.94 7.19
N SER A 121 -18.28 23.16 6.04
CA SER A 121 -19.69 22.86 5.81
C SER A 121 -19.92 22.51 4.34
N PHE A 122 -20.70 21.47 4.09
CA PHE A 122 -21.05 21.03 2.73
C PHE A 122 -22.42 21.50 2.26
N ASP A 123 -23.17 22.26 3.08
CA ASP A 123 -24.40 22.91 2.62
C ASP A 123 -24.10 24.17 1.78
N ARG A 124 -23.59 23.94 0.57
CA ARG A 124 -23.14 24.99 -0.35
C ARG A 124 -23.75 24.77 -1.73
N ASP A 125 -24.18 25.86 -2.38
CA ASP A 125 -24.64 25.81 -3.76
C ASP A 125 -23.45 25.87 -4.72
N VAL A 126 -22.68 24.78 -4.74
CA VAL A 126 -21.48 24.60 -5.56
C VAL A 126 -21.50 23.21 -6.18
N THR A 127 -21.04 23.11 -7.43
CA THR A 127 -20.84 21.83 -8.13
C THR A 127 -19.41 21.38 -7.90
N VAL A 128 -19.24 20.14 -7.46
CA VAL A 128 -17.94 19.51 -7.20
C VAL A 128 -17.81 18.20 -7.97
N SER A 129 -16.58 17.71 -8.11
CA SER A 129 -16.26 16.39 -8.64
C SER A 129 -16.55 15.34 -7.58
N VAL A 130 -17.29 14.30 -7.97
CA VAL A 130 -17.58 13.15 -7.10
C VAL A 130 -16.30 12.41 -6.74
N PHE A 131 -15.42 12.22 -7.73
CA PHE A 131 -14.12 11.57 -7.56
C PHE A 131 -13.24 12.32 -6.57
N GLU A 132 -12.91 13.58 -6.88
CA GLU A 132 -12.01 14.40 -6.06
C GLU A 132 -12.53 14.62 -4.64
N SER A 133 -13.85 14.86 -4.49
CA SER A 133 -14.45 15.04 -3.16
C SER A 133 -14.40 13.75 -2.34
N THR A 134 -14.45 12.59 -2.99
CA THR A 134 -14.36 11.31 -2.27
C THR A 134 -12.93 11.05 -1.82
N ILE A 135 -11.97 11.08 -2.74
CA ILE A 135 -10.60 10.65 -2.44
C ILE A 135 -9.86 11.63 -1.53
N ARG A 136 -10.11 12.96 -1.62
CA ARG A 136 -9.43 13.97 -0.80
C ARG A 136 -10.18 14.34 0.47
N VAL A 137 -11.50 14.56 0.36
CA VAL A 137 -12.28 15.10 1.47
C VAL A 137 -12.86 13.99 2.34
N ILE A 138 -13.58 13.02 1.74
CA ILE A 138 -14.05 11.85 2.52
C ILE A 138 -12.83 11.06 3.01
N GLY A 139 -11.83 10.81 2.15
CA GLY A 139 -10.58 10.16 2.53
C GLY A 139 -9.88 10.84 3.71
N GLY A 140 -9.63 12.15 3.62
CA GLY A 140 -8.98 12.91 4.69
C GLY A 140 -9.78 12.94 5.99
N LEU A 141 -11.11 13.13 5.92
CA LEU A 141 -11.99 13.13 7.10
C LEU A 141 -12.06 11.76 7.79
N VAL A 142 -12.19 10.68 7.01
CA VAL A 142 -12.23 9.31 7.53
C VAL A 142 -10.89 8.91 8.14
N SER A 143 -9.78 9.21 7.46
CA SER A 143 -8.44 8.95 7.99
C SER A 143 -8.21 9.70 9.30
N ALA A 144 -8.49 11.01 9.33
CA ALA A 144 -8.34 11.82 10.53
C ALA A 144 -9.29 11.38 11.66
N HIS A 145 -10.51 10.94 11.36
CA HIS A 145 -11.43 10.37 12.36
C HIS A 145 -10.82 9.14 13.05
N MET A 146 -10.30 8.19 12.26
CA MET A 146 -9.68 6.98 12.84
C MET A 146 -8.44 7.35 13.66
N LEU A 147 -7.65 8.33 13.22
CA LEU A 147 -6.48 8.81 13.95
C LEU A 147 -6.85 9.53 15.25
N ALA A 148 -7.91 10.35 15.23
CA ALA A 148 -8.37 11.13 16.38
C ALA A 148 -9.06 10.27 17.45
N SER A 149 -9.93 9.35 17.03
CA SER A 149 -10.80 8.56 17.90
C SER A 149 -10.02 7.61 18.81
N SER A 150 -10.38 7.60 20.10
CA SER A 150 -9.83 6.67 21.11
C SER A 150 -10.22 5.21 20.88
N GLU A 151 -11.27 4.94 20.11
CA GLU A 151 -11.66 3.57 19.74
C GLU A 151 -10.64 2.94 18.79
N TYR A 152 -10.01 3.77 17.95
CA TYR A 152 -9.03 3.36 16.95
C TYR A 152 -7.62 3.72 17.42
N PHE A 153 -7.02 4.80 16.91
CA PHE A 153 -5.62 5.13 17.23
C PHE A 153 -5.44 6.03 18.46
N GLY A 154 -6.36 6.98 18.68
CA GLY A 154 -6.40 7.81 19.88
C GLY A 154 -5.33 8.89 19.97
N MET A 155 -5.16 9.71 18.93
CA MET A 155 -4.34 10.93 19.02
C MET A 155 -4.97 12.03 19.88
N MET A 156 -6.29 12.05 19.99
CA MET A 156 -7.03 13.00 20.83
C MET A 156 -7.59 12.27 22.05
N ASP A 157 -7.71 12.98 23.16
CA ASP A 157 -8.32 12.41 24.36
C ASP A 157 -9.86 12.28 24.14
N GLU A 158 -10.51 11.32 24.81
CA GLU A 158 -11.95 11.03 24.66
C GLU A 158 -12.87 12.24 24.88
N ASP A 159 -12.43 13.20 25.70
CA ASP A 159 -13.14 14.44 25.99
C ASP A 159 -12.88 15.56 24.97
N GLU A 160 -11.91 15.38 24.06
CA GLU A 160 -11.54 16.36 23.03
C GLU A 160 -12.16 16.10 21.65
N TYR A 161 -12.67 14.89 21.40
CA TYR A 161 -13.19 14.47 20.09
C TYR A 161 -14.35 13.48 20.24
N ASN A 162 -15.46 13.73 19.53
CA ASN A 162 -16.70 12.97 19.60
C ASN A 162 -17.26 12.70 18.19
N ASP A 163 -16.43 12.10 17.34
CA ASP A 163 -16.76 11.61 16.00
C ASP A 163 -17.26 12.67 15.00
N GLU A 164 -17.00 13.96 15.24
CA GLU A 164 -17.53 15.04 14.42
C GLU A 164 -17.03 14.99 12.96
N LEU A 165 -15.78 14.54 12.74
CA LEU A 165 -15.24 14.37 11.39
C LEU A 165 -15.96 13.23 10.63
N LEU A 166 -16.39 12.17 11.31
CA LEU A 166 -17.21 11.11 10.70
C LEU A 166 -18.59 11.67 10.32
N GLY A 167 -19.17 12.51 11.16
CA GLY A 167 -20.42 13.22 10.84
C GLY A 167 -20.29 14.12 9.61
N LEU A 168 -19.17 14.82 9.45
CA LEU A 168 -18.85 15.61 8.24
C LEU A 168 -18.70 14.72 7.01
N ALA A 169 -17.97 13.60 7.13
CA ALA A 169 -17.78 12.65 6.03
C ALA A 169 -19.11 12.04 5.58
N GLU A 170 -20.01 11.74 6.52
CA GLU A 170 -21.34 11.22 6.24
C GLU A 170 -22.24 12.25 5.54
N ASP A 171 -22.21 13.53 5.97
CA ASP A 171 -22.95 14.61 5.30
C ASP A 171 -22.49 14.78 3.84
N LEU A 172 -21.17 14.81 3.60
CA LEU A 172 -20.64 14.87 2.24
C LEU A 172 -21.03 13.63 1.43
N GLY A 173 -20.82 12.42 1.97
CA GLY A 173 -21.18 11.17 1.32
C GLY A 173 -22.64 11.16 0.86
N ARG A 174 -23.57 11.59 1.73
CA ARG A 174 -25.02 11.67 1.40
C ARG A 174 -25.30 12.65 0.25
N ARG A 175 -24.54 13.75 0.16
CA ARG A 175 -24.66 14.72 -0.95
C ARG A 175 -24.09 14.20 -2.26
N LEU A 176 -23.15 13.25 -2.22
CA LEU A 176 -22.58 12.62 -3.40
C LEU A 176 -23.43 11.46 -3.94
N LEU A 177 -24.19 10.75 -3.09
CA LEU A 177 -25.01 9.60 -3.48
C LEU A 177 -25.93 9.83 -4.71
N PRO A 178 -26.58 10.99 -4.91
CA PRO A 178 -27.40 11.24 -6.09
C PRO A 178 -26.64 11.13 -7.42
N ALA A 179 -25.30 11.20 -7.42
CA ALA A 179 -24.51 11.01 -8.62
C ALA A 179 -24.61 9.59 -9.19
N PHE A 180 -24.86 8.59 -8.33
CA PHE A 180 -24.99 7.18 -8.69
C PHE A 180 -26.37 6.82 -9.24
N ASP A 181 -27.33 7.75 -9.23
CA ASP A 181 -28.69 7.53 -9.75
C ASP A 181 -28.71 7.58 -11.30
N THR A 182 -27.94 6.69 -11.92
CA THR A 182 -27.84 6.49 -13.37
C THR A 182 -28.37 5.10 -13.74
N PRO A 183 -28.79 4.87 -14.99
CA PRO A 183 -29.27 3.55 -15.43
C PRO A 183 -28.25 2.42 -15.23
N THR A 184 -26.96 2.73 -15.25
CA THR A 184 -25.88 1.74 -15.09
C THR A 184 -25.38 1.61 -13.64
N GLY A 185 -25.76 2.53 -12.74
CA GLY A 185 -25.20 2.65 -11.40
C GLY A 185 -23.82 3.32 -11.35
N MET A 186 -23.17 3.58 -12.49
CA MET A 186 -21.92 4.35 -12.53
C MET A 186 -22.22 5.83 -12.24
N PRO A 187 -21.46 6.50 -11.36
CA PRO A 187 -21.74 7.89 -11.01
C PRO A 187 -21.40 8.85 -12.16
N VAL A 188 -22.23 9.89 -12.31
CA VAL A 188 -21.82 11.08 -13.08
C VAL A 188 -20.63 11.77 -12.42
N HIS A 189 -19.81 12.46 -13.20
CA HIS A 189 -18.61 13.12 -12.68
C HIS A 189 -18.91 14.25 -11.68
N ARG A 190 -20.03 14.97 -11.84
CA ARG A 190 -20.30 16.22 -11.13
C ARG A 190 -21.62 16.18 -10.37
N VAL A 191 -21.62 16.75 -9.17
CA VAL A 191 -22.81 16.88 -8.32
C VAL A 191 -22.80 18.23 -7.61
N ASN A 192 -23.97 18.87 -7.48
CA ASN A 192 -24.11 20.07 -6.67
C ASN A 192 -24.43 19.69 -5.22
N LEU A 193 -23.67 20.20 -4.26
CA LEU A 193 -23.74 19.78 -2.86
C LEU A 193 -25.08 20.12 -2.18
N ARG A 194 -25.83 21.11 -2.67
CA ARG A 194 -27.16 21.46 -2.16
C ARG A 194 -28.30 20.90 -3.01
N ARG A 195 -28.11 20.83 -4.33
CA ARG A 195 -29.18 20.61 -5.31
C ARG A 195 -29.13 19.22 -5.98
N GLY A 196 -28.13 18.41 -5.65
CA GLY A 196 -27.86 17.13 -6.31
C GLY A 196 -27.39 17.32 -7.76
N VAL A 197 -27.63 16.33 -8.63
CA VAL A 197 -27.16 16.39 -10.02
C VAL A 197 -28.01 17.36 -10.85
N LEU A 198 -27.39 18.44 -11.34
CA LEU A 198 -28.04 19.47 -12.17
C LEU A 198 -28.31 18.96 -13.60
N PRO A 199 -29.28 19.53 -14.35
CA PRO A 199 -29.62 19.06 -15.71
C PRO A 199 -28.44 19.03 -16.68
N LYS A 200 -27.54 20.03 -16.62
CA LYS A 200 -26.33 20.08 -17.46
C LYS A 200 -25.37 18.93 -17.16
N ASP A 201 -25.27 18.51 -15.90
CA ASP A 201 -24.34 17.48 -15.44
C ASP A 201 -24.91 16.09 -15.75
N ARG A 202 -26.24 15.92 -15.69
CA ARG A 202 -26.93 14.73 -16.23
C ARG A 202 -26.73 14.57 -17.74
N ALA A 203 -26.63 15.69 -18.47
CA ALA A 203 -26.42 15.68 -19.91
C ALA A 203 -24.98 15.35 -20.32
N ALA A 204 -23.99 15.59 -19.44
CA ALA A 204 -22.58 15.34 -19.72
C ALA A 204 -22.27 13.84 -19.93
N LYS A 205 -23.08 12.94 -19.36
CA LYS A 205 -23.11 11.46 -19.50
C LYS A 205 -21.78 10.69 -19.44
N LEU A 206 -20.62 11.32 -19.37
CA LEU A 206 -19.33 10.66 -19.44
C LEU A 206 -18.68 10.55 -18.06
N THR A 207 -18.05 9.41 -17.82
CA THR A 207 -17.11 9.18 -16.71
C THR A 207 -15.93 8.33 -17.19
N CYS A 208 -14.98 8.03 -16.31
CA CYS A 208 -13.86 7.13 -16.57
C CYS A 208 -13.75 6.08 -15.46
N PRO A 209 -13.04 4.95 -15.70
CA PRO A 209 -12.83 3.93 -14.68
C PRO A 209 -12.27 4.46 -13.35
N ALA A 210 -11.28 5.36 -13.38
CA ALA A 210 -10.75 5.99 -12.18
C ALA A 210 -11.84 6.77 -11.43
N ALA A 211 -12.50 7.73 -12.10
CA ALA A 211 -13.48 8.60 -11.45
C ALA A 211 -14.70 7.85 -10.87
N ALA A 212 -15.12 6.75 -11.49
CA ALA A 212 -16.28 5.98 -11.05
C ALA A 212 -15.93 4.76 -10.17
N GLY A 213 -14.73 4.19 -10.31
CA GLY A 213 -14.33 2.99 -9.59
C GLY A 213 -13.42 3.24 -8.40
N SER A 214 -12.71 4.36 -8.36
CA SER A 214 -11.81 4.74 -7.26
C SER A 214 -12.53 5.48 -6.13
N LEU A 215 -13.78 5.12 -5.88
CA LEU A 215 -14.59 5.60 -4.76
C LEU A 215 -14.73 4.53 -3.67
N LEU A 216 -14.40 3.28 -4.02
CA LEU A 216 -14.75 2.08 -3.27
C LEU A 216 -14.11 2.02 -1.89
N VAL A 217 -12.83 2.40 -1.74
CA VAL A 217 -12.13 2.29 -0.47
C VAL A 217 -12.71 3.24 0.57
N GLU A 218 -12.83 4.54 0.26
CA GLU A 218 -13.35 5.57 1.17
C GLU A 218 -14.81 5.31 1.51
N MET A 219 -15.65 5.01 0.50
CA MET A 219 -17.07 4.73 0.70
C MET A 219 -17.30 3.47 1.53
N ALA A 220 -16.39 2.49 1.45
CA ALA A 220 -16.43 1.31 2.31
C ALA A 220 -16.12 1.65 3.76
N TYR A 221 -15.02 2.35 4.04
CA TYR A 221 -14.74 2.80 5.41
C TYR A 221 -15.86 3.67 5.94
N LEU A 222 -16.38 4.62 5.16
CA LEU A 222 -17.51 5.46 5.56
C LEU A 222 -18.74 4.61 5.94
N SER A 223 -19.05 3.56 5.18
CA SER A 223 -20.15 2.63 5.51
C SER A 223 -19.90 1.85 6.79
N ARG A 224 -18.67 1.33 6.97
CA ARG A 224 -18.31 0.53 8.16
C ARG A 224 -18.30 1.35 9.44
N LEU A 225 -17.90 2.61 9.35
CA LEU A 225 -17.81 3.52 10.49
C LEU A 225 -19.16 4.16 10.83
N SER A 226 -19.92 4.63 9.83
CA SER A 226 -21.23 5.28 10.04
C SER A 226 -22.39 4.29 10.24
N GLY A 227 -22.27 3.06 9.73
CA GLY A 227 -23.33 2.07 9.68
C GLY A 227 -24.32 2.21 8.50
N ASP A 228 -24.14 3.21 7.62
CA ASP A 228 -24.94 3.37 6.40
C ASP A 228 -24.32 2.59 5.24
N SER A 229 -24.89 1.44 4.89
CA SER A 229 -24.32 0.54 3.88
C SER A 229 -24.39 1.08 2.45
N ARG A 230 -25.19 2.13 2.21
CA ARG A 230 -25.43 2.64 0.85
C ARG A 230 -24.15 3.14 0.18
N PHE A 231 -23.19 3.69 0.93
CA PHE A 231 -21.96 4.22 0.33
C PHE A 231 -21.14 3.09 -0.32
N GLU A 232 -20.88 2.01 0.42
CA GLU A 232 -20.12 0.86 -0.05
C GLU A 232 -20.88 0.10 -1.14
N GLU A 233 -22.19 -0.11 -0.96
CA GLU A 233 -23.02 -0.81 -1.95
C GLU A 233 -22.99 -0.11 -3.30
N ARG A 234 -23.19 1.21 -3.33
CA ARG A 234 -23.16 2.00 -4.58
C ARG A 234 -21.78 2.01 -5.24
N ALA A 235 -20.71 2.13 -4.46
CA ALA A 235 -19.36 2.10 -5.00
C ALA A 235 -19.00 0.71 -5.56
N LYS A 236 -19.43 -0.38 -4.90
CA LYS A 236 -19.27 -1.75 -5.40
C LYS A 236 -20.01 -1.95 -6.72
N GLU A 237 -21.28 -1.52 -6.78
CA GLU A 237 -22.10 -1.58 -7.99
C GLU A 237 -21.42 -0.88 -9.17
N ALA A 238 -20.84 0.31 -8.96
CA ALA A 238 -20.15 1.07 -9.99
C ALA A 238 -18.90 0.32 -10.53
N VAL A 239 -18.06 -0.23 -9.65
CA VAL A 239 -16.87 -1.01 -10.07
C VAL A 239 -17.27 -2.25 -10.86
N VAL A 240 -18.29 -2.99 -10.40
CA VAL A 240 -18.82 -4.16 -11.11
C VAL A 240 -19.37 -3.76 -12.48
N ALA A 241 -20.14 -2.67 -12.56
CA ALA A 241 -20.70 -2.18 -13.82
C ALA A 241 -19.61 -1.82 -14.85
N ILE A 242 -18.50 -1.23 -14.42
CA ILE A 242 -17.33 -0.97 -15.29
C ILE A 242 -16.69 -2.29 -15.72
N TRP A 243 -16.43 -3.19 -14.76
CA TRP A 243 -15.73 -4.46 -15.00
C TRP A 243 -16.49 -5.40 -15.96
N GLU A 244 -17.81 -5.42 -15.89
CA GLU A 244 -18.68 -6.20 -16.78
C GLU A 244 -18.61 -5.73 -18.24
N ARG A 245 -18.05 -4.54 -18.50
CA ARG A 245 -17.94 -3.94 -19.83
C ARG A 245 -16.53 -4.00 -20.40
N ARG A 246 -15.58 -4.64 -19.72
CA ARG A 246 -14.24 -4.87 -20.28
C ARG A 246 -14.31 -5.65 -21.60
N SER A 247 -13.28 -5.49 -22.41
CA SER A 247 -13.10 -6.24 -23.65
C SER A 247 -12.89 -7.74 -23.41
N ASP A 248 -12.92 -8.54 -24.48
CA ASP A 248 -12.60 -9.98 -24.43
C ASP A 248 -11.16 -10.28 -23.96
N ILE A 249 -10.29 -9.27 -23.94
CA ILE A 249 -8.91 -9.35 -23.42
C ILE A 249 -8.73 -8.66 -22.07
N ASP A 250 -9.83 -8.45 -21.34
CA ASP A 250 -9.89 -7.88 -19.99
C ASP A 250 -9.35 -6.44 -19.85
N LEU A 251 -9.13 -5.72 -20.96
CA LEU A 251 -8.82 -4.28 -20.95
C LEU A 251 -10.09 -3.43 -20.87
N LEU A 252 -9.94 -2.22 -20.33
CA LEU A 252 -10.97 -1.19 -20.20
C LEU A 252 -10.64 0.03 -21.09
N GLY A 253 -11.67 0.76 -21.51
CA GLY A 253 -11.51 2.05 -22.19
C GLY A 253 -11.29 3.20 -21.19
N ILE A 254 -10.92 4.38 -21.69
CA ILE A 254 -10.66 5.57 -20.85
C ILE A 254 -11.92 6.42 -20.60
N ALA A 255 -12.96 6.32 -21.42
CA ALA A 255 -14.21 7.07 -21.21
C ALA A 255 -15.46 6.25 -21.57
N ILE A 256 -16.44 6.28 -20.67
CA ILE A 256 -17.68 5.48 -20.74
C ILE A 256 -18.91 6.36 -20.49
N ASP A 257 -19.99 6.10 -21.23
CA ASP A 257 -21.28 6.74 -21.01
C ASP A 257 -22.03 6.09 -19.82
N VAL A 258 -22.38 6.86 -18.80
CA VAL A 258 -23.07 6.36 -17.59
C VAL A 258 -24.53 5.99 -17.83
N GLY A 259 -25.12 6.41 -18.94
CA GLY A 259 -26.49 6.12 -19.32
C GLY A 259 -26.61 4.81 -20.10
N SER A 260 -25.86 4.67 -21.19
CA SER A 260 -25.87 3.47 -22.03
C SER A 260 -24.90 2.41 -21.54
N GLY A 261 -23.81 2.80 -20.89
CA GLY A 261 -22.71 1.91 -20.57
C GLY A 261 -21.80 1.60 -21.75
N GLU A 262 -21.86 2.38 -22.83
CA GLU A 262 -21.00 2.20 -24.00
C GLU A 262 -19.67 2.95 -23.83
N TRP A 263 -18.57 2.33 -24.26
CA TRP A 263 -17.27 2.99 -24.32
C TRP A 263 -17.26 4.05 -25.41
N VAL A 264 -17.07 5.31 -25.02
CA VAL A 264 -16.95 6.43 -25.95
C VAL A 264 -15.51 6.58 -26.44
N HIS A 265 -14.55 6.27 -25.56
CA HIS A 265 -13.14 6.20 -25.91
C HIS A 265 -12.57 4.86 -25.44
N SER A 266 -12.27 3.98 -26.40
CA SER A 266 -11.79 2.61 -26.19
C SER A 266 -10.27 2.50 -26.01
N HIS A 267 -9.52 3.59 -26.17
CA HIS A 267 -8.08 3.57 -25.94
C HIS A 267 -7.79 3.77 -24.45
N GLY A 268 -6.71 3.18 -23.95
CA GLY A 268 -6.32 3.29 -22.56
C GLY A 268 -4.92 2.71 -22.30
N GLY A 269 -4.38 3.05 -21.15
CA GLY A 269 -3.16 2.47 -20.61
C GLY A 269 -3.29 2.35 -19.09
N ILE A 270 -2.19 2.55 -18.38
CA ILE A 270 -2.21 2.61 -16.91
C ILE A 270 -2.34 4.04 -16.36
N GLY A 271 -2.37 5.06 -17.20
CA GLY A 271 -2.37 6.47 -16.75
C GLY A 271 -3.75 7.04 -16.44
N ALA A 272 -3.84 8.37 -16.54
CA ALA A 272 -5.04 9.16 -16.26
C ALA A 272 -6.33 8.48 -16.75
N GLY A 273 -7.29 8.35 -15.86
CA GLY A 273 -8.62 7.80 -16.16
C GLY A 273 -8.75 6.29 -15.95
N LEU A 274 -7.64 5.55 -15.78
CA LEU A 274 -7.65 4.12 -15.41
C LEU A 274 -6.80 3.78 -14.19
N ASP A 275 -5.72 4.51 -13.95
CA ASP A 275 -4.77 4.35 -12.84
C ASP A 275 -5.33 3.71 -11.54
N SER A 276 -6.03 4.50 -10.74
CA SER A 276 -6.53 4.19 -9.40
C SER A 276 -7.63 3.13 -9.40
N PHE A 277 -8.26 2.84 -10.55
CA PHE A 277 -9.19 1.71 -10.68
C PHE A 277 -8.46 0.41 -10.37
N PHE A 278 -7.27 0.22 -10.92
CA PHE A 278 -6.46 -0.98 -10.66
C PHE A 278 -6.02 -1.04 -9.20
N GLU A 279 -5.63 0.10 -8.62
CA GLU A 279 -5.28 0.16 -7.21
C GLU A 279 -6.41 -0.29 -6.31
N TYR A 280 -7.62 0.20 -6.56
CA TYR A 280 -8.75 -0.01 -5.65
C TYR A 280 -9.26 -1.43 -5.68
N LEU A 281 -9.10 -2.16 -6.79
CA LEU A 281 -9.36 -3.60 -6.81
C LEU A 281 -8.46 -4.34 -5.81
N LEU A 282 -7.16 -4.02 -5.77
CA LEU A 282 -6.22 -4.66 -4.85
C LEU A 282 -6.37 -4.13 -3.41
N LYS A 283 -6.39 -2.80 -3.23
CA LYS A 283 -6.53 -2.15 -1.93
C LYS A 283 -7.84 -2.55 -1.24
N TYR A 284 -8.95 -2.66 -1.98
CA TYR A 284 -10.21 -3.13 -1.43
C TYR A 284 -10.17 -4.62 -1.04
N HIS A 285 -9.51 -5.47 -1.84
CA HIS A 285 -9.27 -6.86 -1.43
C HIS A 285 -8.51 -6.95 -0.10
N LEU A 286 -7.47 -6.12 0.08
CA LEU A 286 -6.62 -6.13 1.28
C LEU A 286 -7.41 -5.78 2.54
N ILE A 287 -8.32 -4.80 2.48
CA ILE A 287 -9.13 -4.40 3.64
C ILE A 287 -10.33 -5.33 3.88
N SER A 288 -10.96 -5.84 2.82
CA SER A 288 -12.20 -6.63 2.92
C SER A 288 -11.98 -8.15 3.05
N GLY A 289 -10.85 -8.66 2.52
CA GLY A 289 -10.60 -10.08 2.34
C GLY A 289 -11.46 -10.75 1.26
N GLU A 290 -12.29 -10.00 0.52
CA GLU A 290 -13.18 -10.54 -0.51
C GLU A 290 -12.39 -10.91 -1.78
N SER A 291 -12.45 -12.17 -2.21
CA SER A 291 -11.61 -12.67 -3.32
C SER A 291 -11.98 -12.14 -4.70
N GLN A 292 -13.24 -11.73 -4.91
CA GLN A 292 -13.72 -11.25 -6.21
C GLN A 292 -12.92 -10.05 -6.73
N TRP A 293 -12.49 -9.15 -5.85
CA TRP A 293 -11.73 -7.96 -6.21
C TRP A 293 -10.29 -8.30 -6.58
N LEU A 294 -9.70 -9.29 -5.90
CA LEU A 294 -8.40 -9.84 -6.29
C LEU A 294 -8.47 -10.58 -7.64
N ASP A 295 -9.57 -11.28 -7.92
CA ASP A 295 -9.79 -11.92 -9.23
C ASP A 295 -9.85 -10.86 -10.35
N MET A 296 -10.61 -9.77 -10.14
CA MET A 296 -10.65 -8.63 -11.07
C MET A 296 -9.27 -8.00 -11.24
N PHE A 297 -8.57 -7.71 -10.13
CA PHE A 297 -7.23 -7.12 -10.16
C PHE A 297 -6.25 -7.99 -10.95
N ASN A 298 -6.21 -9.30 -10.68
CA ASN A 298 -5.29 -10.22 -11.36
C ASN A 298 -5.57 -10.30 -12.86
N ALA A 299 -6.85 -10.33 -13.25
CA ALA A 299 -7.23 -10.31 -14.66
C ALA A 299 -6.79 -9.01 -15.33
N SER A 300 -7.07 -7.85 -14.71
CA SER A 300 -6.65 -6.55 -15.25
C SER A 300 -5.13 -6.38 -15.30
N TYR A 301 -4.42 -6.80 -14.26
CA TYR A 301 -2.96 -6.73 -14.19
C TYR A 301 -2.33 -7.59 -15.28
N GLN A 302 -2.83 -8.82 -15.46
CA GLN A 302 -2.37 -9.71 -16.51
C GLN A 302 -2.63 -9.13 -17.90
N ALA A 303 -3.80 -8.52 -18.13
CA ALA A 303 -4.14 -7.88 -19.39
C ALA A 303 -3.19 -6.72 -19.69
N VAL A 304 -2.94 -5.85 -18.70
CA VAL A 304 -1.99 -4.74 -18.79
C VAL A 304 -0.57 -5.24 -19.11
N GLU A 305 -0.06 -6.21 -18.35
CA GLU A 305 1.26 -6.80 -18.60
C GLU A 305 1.38 -7.48 -19.97
N THR A 306 0.27 -7.97 -20.53
CA THR A 306 0.28 -8.68 -21.81
C THR A 306 0.14 -7.75 -23.01
N HIS A 307 -0.69 -6.71 -22.88
CA HIS A 307 -1.16 -5.91 -24.00
C HIS A 307 -0.72 -4.44 -23.94
N VAL A 308 -0.44 -3.90 -22.75
CA VAL A 308 -0.09 -2.48 -22.53
C VAL A 308 1.43 -2.34 -22.31
N ASN A 309 2.05 -3.29 -21.61
CA ASN A 309 3.49 -3.32 -21.36
C ASN A 309 4.30 -3.63 -22.65
N HIS A 310 5.13 -2.68 -23.05
CA HIS A 310 6.06 -2.78 -24.18
C HIS A 310 7.49 -2.53 -23.67
N ASP A 311 8.18 -3.61 -23.31
CA ASP A 311 9.56 -3.56 -22.81
C ASP A 311 9.72 -2.76 -21.51
N ASN A 312 8.80 -2.95 -20.55
CA ASN A 312 8.68 -2.25 -19.25
C ASN A 312 8.21 -0.79 -19.36
N VAL A 313 7.70 -0.39 -20.53
CA VAL A 313 7.05 0.89 -20.76
C VAL A 313 5.58 0.66 -21.10
N TYR A 314 4.67 1.29 -20.37
CA TYR A 314 3.23 1.09 -20.53
C TYR A 314 2.63 2.19 -21.41
N ILE A 315 2.26 1.82 -22.62
CA ILE A 315 1.77 2.75 -23.65
C ILE A 315 0.27 2.60 -23.87
N GLU A 316 -0.36 3.58 -24.51
CA GLU A 316 -1.80 3.55 -24.79
C GLU A 316 -2.12 2.63 -25.98
N VAL A 317 -3.08 1.72 -25.77
CA VAL A 317 -3.55 0.75 -26.75
C VAL A 317 -5.07 0.78 -26.85
N ASP A 318 -5.64 0.24 -27.93
CA ASP A 318 -7.09 -0.01 -27.98
C ASP A 318 -7.45 -1.16 -27.05
N MET A 319 -8.53 -1.04 -26.30
CA MET A 319 -8.97 -2.10 -25.37
C MET A 319 -9.29 -3.42 -26.09
N ASN A 320 -9.72 -3.41 -27.35
CA ASN A 320 -10.07 -4.65 -28.06
C ASN A 320 -8.88 -5.26 -28.81
N GLY A 321 -7.96 -4.42 -29.30
CA GLY A 321 -6.79 -4.85 -30.05
C GLY A 321 -5.52 -5.06 -29.21
N GLY A 322 -5.45 -4.45 -28.03
CA GLY A 322 -4.27 -4.49 -27.16
C GLY A 322 -2.99 -4.07 -27.88
N LYS A 323 -1.88 -4.77 -27.61
CA LYS A 323 -0.56 -4.51 -28.23
C LYS A 323 -0.55 -4.51 -29.77
N ASP A 324 -1.51 -5.16 -30.42
CA ASP A 324 -1.61 -5.21 -31.87
C ASP A 324 -2.25 -3.94 -32.45
N GLN A 325 -2.81 -3.08 -31.58
CA GLN A 325 -3.43 -1.81 -31.92
C GLN A 325 -2.97 -0.68 -30.98
N VAL A 326 -1.68 -0.36 -31.05
CA VAL A 326 -1.09 0.79 -30.35
C VAL A 326 -1.72 2.10 -30.83
N ARG A 327 -2.15 2.93 -29.88
CA ARG A 327 -2.78 4.24 -30.14
C ARG A 327 -1.82 5.39 -29.94
N ALA A 328 -1.07 5.38 -28.85
CA ALA A 328 -0.04 6.38 -28.58
C ALA A 328 1.08 5.79 -27.74
N ARG A 329 2.33 6.19 -27.99
CA ARG A 329 3.49 5.82 -27.19
C ARG A 329 3.79 6.91 -26.17
N ARG A 330 2.89 7.07 -25.20
CA ARG A 330 2.96 8.12 -24.19
C ARG A 330 3.34 7.58 -22.83
N VAL A 331 4.06 8.42 -22.07
CA VAL A 331 4.28 8.23 -20.65
C VAL A 331 3.77 9.45 -19.90
N SER A 332 2.91 9.24 -18.90
CA SER A 332 2.42 10.30 -18.03
C SER A 332 3.06 10.23 -16.66
N ALA A 333 3.23 11.38 -16.00
CA ALA A 333 3.64 11.45 -14.59
C ALA A 333 2.77 10.54 -13.70
N LEU A 334 1.44 10.55 -13.92
CA LEU A 334 0.47 9.75 -13.18
C LEU A 334 0.73 8.24 -13.28
N GLN A 335 1.35 7.74 -14.36
CA GLN A 335 1.69 6.32 -14.48
C GLN A 335 2.76 5.87 -13.47
N ALA A 336 3.44 6.82 -12.81
CA ALA A 336 4.46 6.52 -11.84
C ALA A 336 3.91 5.91 -10.54
N PHE A 337 2.59 5.76 -10.36
CA PHE A 337 1.99 4.98 -9.27
C PHE A 337 2.21 3.47 -9.45
N TRP A 338 2.32 3.01 -10.71
CA TRP A 338 2.28 1.60 -11.07
C TRP A 338 3.39 0.78 -10.41
N PRO A 339 4.66 1.24 -10.29
CA PRO A 339 5.65 0.52 -9.50
C PRO A 339 5.24 0.30 -8.04
N GLY A 340 4.63 1.29 -7.37
CA GLY A 340 4.09 1.15 -6.02
C GLY A 340 3.00 0.08 -5.95
N LEU A 341 2.05 0.10 -6.89
CA LEU A 341 1.04 -0.94 -7.04
C LEU A 341 1.64 -2.32 -7.33
N GLN A 342 2.69 -2.39 -8.16
CA GLN A 342 3.41 -3.63 -8.45
C GLN A 342 4.10 -4.18 -7.20
N VAL A 343 4.73 -3.34 -6.38
CA VAL A 343 5.26 -3.76 -5.07
C VAL A 343 4.13 -4.33 -4.22
N LEU A 344 3.01 -3.62 -4.10
CA LEU A 344 1.85 -4.07 -3.33
C LEU A 344 1.29 -5.42 -3.84
N ALA A 345 1.29 -5.62 -5.16
CA ALA A 345 0.82 -6.83 -5.84
C ALA A 345 1.80 -8.00 -5.79
N GLY A 346 2.98 -7.83 -5.19
CA GLY A 346 3.98 -8.88 -5.17
C GLY A 346 4.85 -8.97 -6.43
N ASP A 347 4.98 -7.93 -7.24
CA ASP A 347 5.83 -7.89 -8.45
C ASP A 347 6.95 -6.85 -8.29
N VAL A 348 7.81 -7.04 -7.29
CA VAL A 348 8.94 -6.13 -7.00
C VAL A 348 9.89 -6.01 -8.20
N SER A 349 10.15 -7.11 -8.92
CA SER A 349 11.02 -7.07 -10.09
C SER A 349 10.41 -6.27 -11.24
N GLY A 350 9.09 -6.37 -11.47
CA GLY A 350 8.35 -5.49 -12.37
C GLY A 350 8.48 -4.03 -11.94
N ALA A 351 8.20 -3.76 -10.67
CA ALA A 351 8.31 -2.42 -10.09
C ALA A 351 9.69 -1.79 -10.29
N ILE A 352 10.77 -2.54 -10.04
CA ILE A 352 12.15 -2.08 -10.28
C ILE A 352 12.32 -1.66 -11.75
N ARG A 353 11.95 -2.52 -12.70
CA ARG A 353 12.14 -2.25 -14.14
C ARG A 353 11.30 -1.06 -14.62
N THR A 354 10.08 -0.92 -14.13
CA THR A 354 9.19 0.19 -14.49
C THR A 354 9.71 1.50 -13.89
N HIS A 355 10.09 1.51 -12.61
CA HIS A 355 10.65 2.69 -11.96
C HIS A 355 11.96 3.16 -12.61
N GLU A 356 12.84 2.22 -13.01
CA GLU A 356 14.09 2.53 -13.73
C GLU A 356 13.86 3.17 -15.10
N HIS A 357 12.67 3.04 -15.71
CA HIS A 357 12.29 3.80 -16.91
C HIS A 357 11.72 5.18 -16.60
N MET A 358 11.09 5.36 -15.45
CA MET A 358 10.40 6.60 -15.06
C MET A 358 11.36 7.61 -14.40
N PHE A 359 12.20 7.17 -13.46
CA PHE A 359 13.13 8.06 -12.75
C PHE A 359 14.05 8.89 -13.66
N PRO A 360 14.59 8.36 -14.77
CA PRO A 360 15.40 9.15 -15.66
C PRO A 360 14.67 10.37 -16.24
N LEU A 361 13.33 10.34 -16.40
CA LEU A 361 12.56 11.49 -16.84
C LEU A 361 12.65 12.62 -15.81
N TRP A 362 12.53 12.31 -14.51
CA TRP A 362 12.76 13.29 -13.46
C TRP A 362 14.19 13.85 -13.51
N ASP A 363 15.19 12.97 -13.58
CA ASP A 363 16.62 13.34 -13.60
C ASP A 363 16.97 14.26 -14.78
N GLU A 364 16.30 14.09 -15.93
CA GLU A 364 16.51 14.91 -17.12
C GLU A 364 15.92 16.32 -17.01
N PHE A 365 14.71 16.44 -16.44
CA PHE A 365 13.99 17.73 -16.40
C PHE A 365 14.14 18.47 -15.05
N GLY A 366 14.55 17.80 -13.97
CA GLY A 366 14.56 18.34 -12.61
C GLY A 366 13.16 18.45 -11.98
N ALA A 367 12.14 17.87 -12.63
CA ALA A 367 10.78 17.65 -12.14
C ALA A 367 10.12 16.60 -13.06
N MET A 368 9.02 15.97 -12.63
CA MET A 368 8.35 14.97 -13.47
C MET A 368 7.56 15.64 -14.60
N PRO A 369 7.84 15.38 -15.90
CA PRO A 369 7.01 15.88 -16.98
C PRO A 369 5.63 15.22 -16.96
N GLU A 370 4.57 16.02 -17.13
CA GLU A 370 3.18 15.57 -17.06
C GLU A 370 2.85 14.50 -18.10
N LEU A 371 3.30 14.71 -19.35
CA LEU A 371 3.06 13.81 -20.46
C LEU A 371 4.17 13.93 -21.51
N VAL A 372 4.78 12.79 -21.84
CA VAL A 372 5.88 12.65 -22.79
C VAL A 372 5.46 11.72 -23.93
N ASP A 373 5.55 12.20 -25.17
CA ASP A 373 5.51 11.34 -26.36
C ASP A 373 6.90 10.71 -26.54
N LEU A 374 6.99 9.39 -26.35
CA LEU A 374 8.24 8.65 -26.50
C LEU A 374 8.68 8.57 -27.96
N ALA A 375 9.99 8.65 -28.17
CA ALA A 375 10.56 8.48 -29.51
C ALA A 375 10.20 7.09 -30.09
N PRO A 376 9.98 6.97 -31.42
CA PRO A 376 9.78 5.68 -32.07
C PRO A 376 10.93 4.70 -31.78
N ARG A 377 10.59 3.41 -31.69
CA ARG A 377 11.55 2.34 -31.38
C ARG A 377 12.74 2.38 -32.36
N GLY A 378 13.96 2.46 -31.84
CA GLY A 378 15.19 2.54 -32.64
C GLY A 378 15.63 3.95 -33.06
N MET A 379 14.88 4.99 -32.68
CA MET A 379 15.26 6.40 -32.91
C MET A 379 15.63 7.16 -31.62
N SER A 380 15.53 6.50 -30.45
CA SER A 380 15.97 7.05 -29.16
C SER A 380 17.50 7.23 -29.18
N LYS A 381 17.96 8.47 -29.10
CA LYS A 381 19.39 8.78 -28.89
C LYS A 381 19.63 8.97 -27.37
N PRO A 382 20.85 8.76 -26.86
CA PRO A 382 21.21 9.22 -25.52
C PRO A 382 20.88 10.71 -25.39
N GLY A 383 20.04 11.08 -24.42
CA GLY A 383 19.54 12.46 -24.25
C GLY A 383 18.34 12.84 -25.12
N ASN A 384 17.63 11.88 -25.74
CA ASN A 384 16.35 12.11 -26.42
C ASN A 384 15.41 10.91 -26.17
N ARG A 385 14.79 10.89 -24.98
CA ARG A 385 13.87 9.81 -24.55
C ARG A 385 12.43 10.04 -25.02
N GLY A 386 12.10 11.27 -25.41
CA GLY A 386 10.79 11.68 -25.92
C GLY A 386 10.66 13.20 -25.93
N THR A 387 9.50 13.68 -26.37
CA THR A 387 9.16 15.11 -26.39
C THR A 387 7.99 15.35 -25.43
N VAL A 388 8.13 16.31 -24.52
CA VAL A 388 7.01 16.77 -23.70
C VAL A 388 5.91 17.32 -24.60
N ILE A 389 4.68 16.90 -24.38
CA ILE A 389 3.56 17.36 -25.22
C ILE A 389 3.34 18.86 -25.03
N SER A 390 3.12 19.58 -26.13
CA SER A 390 3.14 21.05 -26.15
C SER A 390 2.16 21.73 -25.20
N TRP A 391 1.04 21.09 -24.87
CA TRP A 391 0.04 21.58 -23.91
C TRP A 391 0.23 21.01 -22.50
N ALA A 392 1.06 19.99 -22.31
CA ALA A 392 1.33 19.31 -21.03
C ALA A 392 2.69 19.74 -20.44
N ARG A 393 2.95 21.06 -20.45
CA ARG A 393 4.23 21.63 -20.01
C ARG A 393 4.34 21.80 -18.49
N THR A 394 3.24 21.66 -17.77
CA THR A 394 3.21 21.83 -16.32
C THR A 394 3.83 20.61 -15.61
N SER A 395 4.33 20.81 -14.40
CA SER A 395 4.63 19.73 -13.45
C SER A 395 4.13 20.18 -12.08
N PRO A 396 2.92 19.74 -11.67
CA PRO A 396 2.24 20.30 -10.51
C PRO A 396 2.66 19.60 -9.19
N LEU A 397 3.94 19.30 -9.02
CA LEU A 397 4.49 18.69 -7.79
C LEU A 397 3.90 17.31 -7.44
N ARG A 398 3.59 16.50 -8.47
CA ARG A 398 2.90 15.23 -8.32
C ARG A 398 3.65 14.20 -7.45
N PRO A 399 2.93 13.35 -6.71
CA PRO A 399 3.51 12.44 -5.73
C PRO A 399 3.96 11.08 -6.28
N GLU A 400 3.46 10.61 -7.43
CA GLU A 400 3.38 9.17 -7.69
C GLU A 400 4.77 8.51 -7.85
N LEU A 401 5.75 9.22 -8.43
CA LEU A 401 7.12 8.72 -8.51
C LEU A 401 7.78 8.62 -7.13
N ILE A 402 7.49 9.55 -6.23
CA ILE A 402 7.99 9.57 -4.86
C ILE A 402 7.31 8.47 -4.04
N GLU A 403 6.00 8.29 -4.18
CA GLU A 403 5.24 7.17 -3.60
C GLU A 403 5.87 5.83 -4.02
N SER A 404 6.05 5.61 -5.32
CA SER A 404 6.69 4.40 -5.83
C SER A 404 8.11 4.20 -5.32
N THR A 405 8.88 5.29 -5.17
CA THR A 405 10.24 5.26 -4.60
C THR A 405 10.21 4.85 -3.12
N TYR A 406 9.22 5.35 -2.37
CA TYR A 406 8.96 4.94 -1.00
C TYR A 406 8.62 3.45 -0.92
N HIS A 407 7.66 2.96 -1.70
CA HIS A 407 7.28 1.54 -1.68
C HIS A 407 8.41 0.61 -2.12
N LEU A 408 9.20 1.01 -3.12
CA LEU A 408 10.38 0.25 -3.54
C LEU A 408 11.46 0.24 -2.46
N TYR A 409 11.72 1.35 -1.79
CA TYR A 409 12.64 1.36 -0.65
C TYR A 409 12.13 0.46 0.48
N GLN A 410 10.84 0.51 0.80
CA GLN A 410 10.27 -0.34 1.85
C GLN A 410 10.44 -1.83 1.53
N ALA A 411 10.16 -2.24 0.28
CA ALA A 411 10.25 -3.63 -0.11
C ALA A 411 11.68 -4.17 -0.29
N THR A 412 12.62 -3.32 -0.72
CA THR A 412 13.98 -3.76 -1.08
C THR A 412 15.05 -3.36 -0.08
N ARG A 413 14.78 -2.34 0.74
CA ARG A 413 15.75 -1.61 1.56
C ARG A 413 16.97 -1.11 0.79
N ASP A 414 16.88 -0.99 -0.54
CA ASP A 414 17.99 -0.56 -1.37
C ASP A 414 18.16 0.97 -1.26
N HIS A 415 19.33 1.40 -0.78
CA HIS A 415 19.66 2.82 -0.59
C HIS A 415 19.73 3.60 -1.92
N LYS A 416 19.66 2.95 -3.09
CA LYS A 416 19.45 3.64 -4.37
C LYS A 416 18.17 4.48 -4.35
N TYR A 417 17.11 3.97 -3.75
CA TYR A 417 15.83 4.68 -3.64
C TYR A 417 15.90 5.87 -2.68
N LEU A 418 16.69 5.77 -1.62
CA LEU A 418 16.99 6.92 -0.76
C LEU A 418 17.73 8.02 -1.52
N LYS A 419 18.70 7.65 -2.36
CA LYS A 419 19.45 8.61 -3.19
C LYS A 419 18.57 9.27 -4.25
N MET A 420 17.69 8.50 -4.89
CA MET A 420 16.68 9.01 -5.81
C MET A 420 15.72 9.97 -5.11
N GLY A 421 15.22 9.60 -3.93
CA GLY A 421 14.41 10.48 -3.09
C GLY A 421 15.12 11.76 -2.69
N ARG A 422 16.41 11.67 -2.35
CA ARG A 422 17.24 12.84 -1.99
C ARG A 422 17.29 13.83 -3.15
N GLN A 423 17.49 13.31 -4.36
CA GLN A 423 17.49 14.14 -5.57
C GLN A 423 16.13 14.81 -5.79
N MET A 424 15.02 14.06 -5.73
CA MET A 424 13.67 14.62 -5.90
C MET A 424 13.36 15.70 -4.84
N LEU A 425 13.71 15.45 -3.57
CA LEU A 425 13.57 16.43 -2.48
C LEU A 425 14.36 17.72 -2.78
N GLN A 426 15.63 17.58 -3.18
CA GLN A 426 16.49 18.73 -3.47
C GLN A 426 16.03 19.51 -4.70
N ASP A 427 15.55 18.82 -5.73
CA ASP A 427 15.00 19.46 -6.93
C ASP A 427 13.74 20.26 -6.63
N ILE A 428 12.78 19.69 -5.89
CA ILE A 428 11.57 20.41 -5.45
C ILE A 428 11.95 21.67 -4.67
N ARG A 429 12.86 21.55 -3.71
CA ARG A 429 13.30 22.71 -2.91
C ARG A 429 13.99 23.78 -3.74
N ARG A 430 14.84 23.36 -4.69
CA ARG A 430 15.58 24.27 -5.56
C ARG A 430 14.69 25.02 -6.55
N VAL A 431 13.67 24.36 -7.09
CA VAL A 431 12.83 24.89 -8.17
C VAL A 431 11.57 25.56 -7.64
N SER A 432 10.92 24.94 -6.67
CA SER A 432 9.54 25.26 -6.30
C SER A 432 9.38 25.97 -4.97
N GLU A 433 10.39 25.96 -4.09
CA GLU A 433 10.31 26.66 -2.79
C GLU A 433 10.28 28.18 -2.99
N VAL A 434 9.21 28.82 -2.52
CA VAL A 434 9.01 30.28 -2.57
C VAL A 434 8.62 30.79 -1.17
N PRO A 435 8.70 32.11 -0.89
CA PRO A 435 8.48 32.61 0.48
C PRO A 435 7.18 32.16 1.13
N CYS A 436 6.10 32.04 0.34
CA CYS A 436 4.78 31.67 0.83
C CYS A 436 4.38 30.23 0.50
N GLY A 437 5.31 29.29 0.30
CA GLY A 437 5.01 27.86 0.11
C GLY A 437 5.80 27.21 -1.03
N TYR A 438 5.16 26.31 -1.78
CA TYR A 438 5.77 25.62 -2.93
C TYR A 438 4.94 25.83 -4.19
N ALA A 439 5.57 26.36 -5.24
CA ALA A 439 4.94 26.67 -6.51
C ALA A 439 5.11 25.53 -7.52
N ALA A 440 4.01 25.11 -8.15
CA ALA A 440 4.01 24.22 -9.29
C ALA A 440 4.91 24.76 -10.42
N VAL A 441 5.51 23.87 -11.20
CA VAL A 441 6.24 24.26 -12.40
C VAL A 441 5.21 24.47 -13.52
N GLY A 442 5.12 25.69 -14.05
CA GLY A 442 4.25 26.04 -15.17
C GLY A 442 4.85 25.66 -16.53
N ASN A 443 6.18 25.58 -16.63
CA ASN A 443 6.87 25.15 -17.84
C ASN A 443 8.12 24.30 -17.53
N ILE A 444 8.03 23.01 -17.81
CA ILE A 444 9.06 22.00 -17.51
C ILE A 444 10.38 22.21 -18.25
N HIS A 445 10.39 22.95 -19.37
CA HIS A 445 11.63 23.20 -20.12
C HIS A 445 12.44 24.37 -19.56
N THR A 446 11.77 25.38 -19.02
CA THR A 446 12.42 26.57 -18.42
C THR A 446 12.47 26.50 -16.91
N LEU A 447 11.69 25.58 -16.31
CA LEU A 447 11.40 25.52 -14.88
C LEU A 447 10.77 26.81 -14.34
N ASP A 448 10.07 27.54 -15.21
CA ASP A 448 9.25 28.67 -14.77
C ASP A 448 8.11 28.14 -13.90
N ILE A 449 7.97 28.72 -12.71
CA ILE A 449 6.94 28.37 -11.73
C ILE A 449 5.65 29.14 -11.96
N GLU A 450 4.53 28.57 -11.51
CA GLU A 450 3.20 29.17 -11.55
C GLU A 450 2.58 29.25 -10.15
N ASP A 451 1.62 30.17 -9.98
CA ASP A 451 1.03 30.51 -8.68
C ASP A 451 0.01 29.47 -8.20
N ARG A 452 0.47 28.24 -7.92
CA ARG A 452 -0.35 27.08 -7.54
C ARG A 452 0.41 26.16 -6.59
N MET A 453 -0.25 25.74 -5.51
CA MET A 453 0.16 24.64 -4.65
C MET A 453 -1.06 23.74 -4.40
N ASP A 454 -1.14 22.63 -5.11
CA ASP A 454 -2.22 21.66 -4.95
C ASP A 454 -2.19 21.01 -3.56
N SER A 455 -3.37 20.62 -3.05
CA SER A 455 -3.51 20.03 -1.72
C SER A 455 -2.67 18.76 -1.53
N TYR A 456 -2.61 17.89 -2.55
CA TYR A 456 -1.85 16.64 -2.53
C TYR A 456 -0.35 16.82 -2.33
N PHE A 457 0.19 18.01 -2.60
CA PHE A 457 1.61 18.25 -2.34
C PHE A 457 1.95 18.06 -0.85
N LEU A 458 1.07 18.54 0.04
CA LEU A 458 1.27 18.40 1.48
C LEU A 458 0.83 17.03 2.00
N SER A 459 -0.28 16.49 1.49
CA SER A 459 -0.81 15.20 1.96
C SER A 459 -0.06 14.00 1.40
N GLU A 460 0.59 14.10 0.23
CA GLU A 460 1.25 12.96 -0.41
C GLU A 460 2.74 13.19 -0.63
N THR A 461 3.12 14.19 -1.43
CA THR A 461 4.52 14.41 -1.83
C THR A 461 5.44 14.59 -0.62
N ALA A 462 5.05 15.48 0.31
CA ALA A 462 5.80 15.70 1.55
C ALA A 462 5.74 14.49 2.49
N LYS A 463 4.60 13.78 2.55
CA LYS A 463 4.39 12.59 3.39
C LYS A 463 5.31 11.44 2.95
N TYR A 464 5.31 11.07 1.68
CA TYR A 464 6.14 9.98 1.18
C TYR A 464 7.63 10.29 1.25
N LEU A 465 8.05 11.56 1.05
CA LEU A 465 9.44 11.98 1.30
C LEU A 465 9.83 11.82 2.78
N TYR A 466 8.97 12.27 3.70
CA TYR A 466 9.22 12.12 5.13
C TYR A 466 9.33 10.65 5.55
N LEU A 467 8.41 9.80 5.08
CA LEU A 467 8.39 8.37 5.37
C LEU A 467 9.58 7.62 4.73
N LEU A 468 10.01 8.01 3.52
CA LEU A 468 11.17 7.41 2.85
C LEU A 468 12.44 7.55 3.69
N PHE A 469 12.65 8.71 4.31
CA PHE A 469 13.83 8.99 5.12
C PHE A 469 13.69 8.58 6.59
N SER A 470 12.72 7.73 6.94
CA SER A 470 12.22 7.63 8.32
C SER A 470 13.11 7.10 9.45
N ASP A 471 14.38 6.66 9.38
CA ASP A 471 15.06 5.91 10.46
C ASP A 471 14.37 4.62 10.99
N GLU A 472 13.11 4.68 11.43
CA GLU A 472 12.18 3.57 11.71
C GLU A 472 11.25 3.39 10.50
N PRO A 473 11.71 2.74 9.40
CA PRO A 473 10.95 2.73 8.18
C PRO A 473 9.62 1.98 8.28
N ASP A 474 9.46 1.08 9.25
CA ASP A 474 8.20 0.34 9.43
C ASP A 474 7.13 1.18 10.13
N VAL A 475 7.50 2.30 10.77
CA VAL A 475 6.57 3.17 11.49
C VAL A 475 6.01 4.22 10.53
N VAL A 476 4.69 4.24 10.38
CA VAL A 476 3.96 5.24 9.59
C VAL A 476 3.46 6.37 10.49
N VAL A 477 2.86 6.02 11.63
CA VAL A 477 2.41 6.99 12.64
C VAL A 477 3.06 6.65 13.98
N PRO A 478 3.86 7.54 14.57
CA PRO A 478 4.51 7.28 15.85
C PRO A 478 3.48 7.15 16.98
N ALA A 479 3.79 6.37 18.02
CA ALA A 479 2.91 6.23 19.17
C ALA A 479 2.63 7.58 19.84
N PRO A 480 1.38 7.84 20.28
CA PRO A 480 1.10 9.04 21.06
C PRO A 480 1.88 8.99 22.39
N PRO A 481 2.58 10.07 22.77
CA PRO A 481 3.33 10.10 24.02
C PRO A 481 2.41 9.89 25.22
N VAL A 482 2.82 9.06 26.16
CA VAL A 482 2.04 8.81 27.39
C VAL A 482 2.04 10.08 28.24
N ARG A 483 0.94 10.85 28.25
CA ARG A 483 0.75 11.92 29.24
C ARG A 483 0.75 11.28 30.63
N GLN A 484 1.82 11.50 31.41
CA GLN A 484 1.78 11.24 32.84
C GLN A 484 0.65 12.11 33.43
N ARG A 485 -0.34 11.49 34.08
CA ARG A 485 -1.32 12.24 34.87
C ARG A 485 -0.53 13.10 35.85
N LYS A 486 -0.61 14.42 35.73
CA LYS A 486 -0.16 15.34 36.78
C LYS A 486 -0.96 14.96 38.01
N ASN A 487 -0.32 14.34 39.00
CA ASN A 487 -0.91 14.17 40.32
C ASN A 487 -1.26 15.57 40.82
N ALA A 488 -2.54 15.90 40.77
CA ALA A 488 -3.05 17.07 41.43
C ALA A 488 -2.85 16.85 42.94
N SER A 489 -1.80 17.45 43.47
CA SER A 489 -1.64 17.70 44.90
C SER A 489 -2.73 18.67 45.32
N SER A 490 -3.92 18.14 45.63
CA SER A 490 -4.88 18.84 46.47
C SER A 490 -5.18 17.98 47.68
N SER A 491 -4.55 18.37 48.77
CA SER A 491 -4.87 17.98 50.13
C SER A 491 -6.35 18.26 50.40
N SER A 492 -7.14 17.22 50.66
CA SER A 492 -8.26 17.36 51.58
C SER A 492 -8.47 16.07 52.35
N ASN A 493 -8.32 16.20 53.67
CA ASN A 493 -8.55 15.17 54.67
C ASN A 493 -9.93 14.55 54.52
N ARG A 494 -10.00 13.22 54.52
CA ARG A 494 -11.03 12.48 55.29
C ARG A 494 -10.54 11.10 55.67
N SER A 495 -10.55 10.86 56.96
CA SER A 495 -10.01 9.70 57.66
C SER A 495 -10.78 8.42 57.35
N CYS A 496 -10.05 7.31 57.37
CA CYS A 496 -10.59 5.96 57.45
C CYS A 496 -11.56 5.80 58.63
N ALA A 497 -12.65 5.06 58.40
CA ALA A 497 -13.35 4.33 59.45
C ALA A 497 -13.58 2.90 58.97
N THR A 498 -12.84 1.98 59.59
CA THR A 498 -13.00 0.53 59.49
C THR A 498 -14.10 0.12 60.47
N THR A 499 -15.13 -0.60 60.03
CA THR A 499 -15.99 -1.37 60.96
C THR A 499 -16.46 -2.66 60.30
N THR A 500 -16.00 -3.75 60.90
CA THR A 500 -16.36 -5.15 60.66
C THR A 500 -17.62 -5.55 61.46
N LEU A 501 -18.16 -6.74 61.13
CA LEU A 501 -19.29 -7.50 61.73
C LEU A 501 -20.69 -7.06 61.28
N SER A 502 -21.67 -7.93 60.98
CA SER A 502 -21.85 -9.38 61.16
C SER A 502 -23.10 -9.85 60.38
N LYS A 503 -23.11 -11.10 59.90
CA LYS A 503 -24.33 -11.84 59.46
C LYS A 503 -25.25 -12.15 60.66
N PRO A 504 -26.55 -12.41 60.44
CA PRO A 504 -27.00 -13.82 60.36
C PRO A 504 -28.04 -14.14 59.25
N GLN A 505 -28.23 -15.45 59.09
CA GLN A 505 -28.92 -16.22 58.04
C GLN A 505 -30.46 -16.07 58.00
N THR A 506 -31.09 -16.40 56.85
CA THR A 506 -32.06 -17.51 56.70
C THR A 506 -32.43 -17.82 55.23
N PHE A 507 -32.17 -19.07 54.85
CA PHE A 507 -32.87 -20.03 53.96
C PHE A 507 -33.83 -19.61 52.82
N GLY A 508 -33.60 -20.21 51.64
CA GLY A 508 -34.57 -20.26 50.52
C GLY A 508 -34.02 -20.85 49.20
N THR A 509 -33.66 -22.14 49.22
CA THR A 509 -33.63 -23.17 48.14
C THR A 509 -33.54 -22.80 46.63
N SER A 510 -32.41 -23.25 46.04
CA SER A 510 -32.23 -24.04 44.79
C SER A 510 -32.81 -23.58 43.44
N GLY A 511 -31.88 -23.30 42.51
CA GLY A 511 -32.08 -23.38 41.06
C GLY A 511 -30.73 -23.21 40.34
N ASN A 512 -30.14 -24.33 39.89
CA ASN A 512 -28.86 -24.41 39.17
C ASN A 512 -28.77 -23.47 37.96
N ALA A 513 -27.74 -22.63 37.90
CA ALA A 513 -27.20 -22.11 36.65
C ALA A 513 -25.69 -22.34 36.64
N THR A 514 -25.29 -23.31 35.82
CA THR A 514 -23.92 -23.61 35.43
C THR A 514 -23.23 -22.36 34.90
N ALA A 515 -22.04 -22.10 35.44
CA ALA A 515 -21.13 -21.05 34.99
C ALA A 515 -20.82 -21.22 33.50
N ASN A 516 -21.31 -20.30 32.67
CA ASN A 516 -20.80 -20.14 31.31
C ASN A 516 -19.55 -19.26 31.37
N VAL A 517 -18.41 -19.95 31.24
CA VAL A 517 -17.11 -19.36 30.93
C VAL A 517 -17.19 -18.82 29.49
N ASN A 518 -17.56 -17.56 29.33
CA ASN A 518 -17.48 -16.82 28.07
C ASN A 518 -16.81 -15.45 28.33
N SER A 519 -15.53 -15.46 28.73
CA SER A 519 -14.77 -14.22 28.95
C SER A 519 -13.41 -14.21 28.23
N THR A 520 -13.25 -14.93 27.13
CA THR A 520 -11.97 -15.00 26.37
C THR A 520 -12.09 -14.65 24.89
N LEU A 521 -13.20 -14.05 24.45
CA LEU A 521 -13.43 -13.69 23.04
C LEU A 521 -13.57 -12.19 22.75
N GLU A 522 -13.12 -11.33 23.68
CA GLU A 522 -13.05 -9.86 23.48
C GLU A 522 -11.62 -9.31 23.38
N ALA A 523 -10.58 -10.16 23.47
CA ALA A 523 -9.20 -9.72 23.70
C ALA A 523 -8.30 -9.62 22.45
N THR A 524 -8.80 -9.74 21.21
CA THR A 524 -7.96 -9.89 20.01
C THR A 524 -8.16 -8.87 18.89
N SER A 525 -8.79 -7.72 19.15
CA SER A 525 -8.69 -6.55 18.25
C SER A 525 -7.33 -5.87 18.49
N TYR A 526 -6.37 -6.08 17.60
CA TYR A 526 -4.96 -5.68 17.77
C TYR A 526 -4.75 -4.17 17.98
N VAL A 527 -5.68 -3.34 17.49
CA VAL A 527 -5.61 -1.85 17.57
C VAL A 527 -6.29 -1.28 18.82
N ARG A 528 -7.29 -1.96 19.42
CA ARG A 528 -8.25 -1.28 20.32
C ARG A 528 -7.71 -0.64 21.61
N ARG A 529 -6.49 -0.91 22.08
CA ARG A 529 -6.01 -0.39 23.38
C ARG A 529 -4.51 -0.19 23.55
N ASN A 530 -3.70 -0.47 22.53
CA ASN A 530 -2.26 -0.39 22.68
C ASN A 530 -1.76 0.87 21.97
N LYS A 531 -1.33 1.86 22.75
CA LYS A 531 -0.61 3.09 22.35
C LYS A 531 0.73 2.77 21.66
N LYS A 532 0.69 1.95 20.63
CA LYS A 532 1.81 1.50 19.80
C LYS A 532 1.82 2.34 18.53
N PRO A 533 2.98 2.52 17.91
CA PRO A 533 3.04 3.16 16.60
C PRO A 533 2.22 2.34 15.58
N LEU A 534 1.56 3.01 14.63
CA LEU A 534 0.99 2.34 13.46
C LEU A 534 2.14 1.99 12.53
N LYS A 535 2.23 0.70 12.19
CA LYS A 535 3.20 0.22 11.23
C LYS A 535 2.64 0.23 9.82
N ALA A 536 3.52 0.15 8.82
CA ALA A 536 3.14 0.01 7.42
C ALA A 536 2.23 -1.21 7.17
N SER A 537 2.35 -2.27 7.98
CA SER A 537 1.50 -3.47 7.92
C SER A 537 0.13 -3.32 8.58
N ASP A 538 -0.10 -2.23 9.33
CA ASP A 538 -1.36 -1.94 10.01
C ASP A 538 -2.28 -1.04 9.16
N VAL A 539 -1.81 -0.55 8.02
CA VAL A 539 -2.49 0.49 7.24
C VAL A 539 -2.50 0.19 5.74
N VAL A 540 -3.49 0.74 5.05
CA VAL A 540 -3.52 0.90 3.59
C VAL A 540 -3.57 2.40 3.30
N PHE A 541 -2.74 2.86 2.36
CA PHE A 541 -2.83 4.21 1.81
C PHE A 541 -3.93 4.25 0.74
N SER A 542 -4.81 5.26 0.78
CA SER A 542 -5.75 5.52 -0.32
C SER A 542 -5.03 5.94 -1.62
N THR A 543 -5.75 6.27 -2.68
CA THR A 543 -5.11 6.81 -3.90
C THR A 543 -4.52 8.22 -3.71
N GLU A 544 -4.96 8.97 -2.69
CA GLU A 544 -4.40 10.29 -2.31
C GLU A 544 -3.54 10.16 -1.03
N GLY A 545 -2.98 8.98 -0.78
CA GLY A 545 -2.06 8.76 0.34
C GLY A 545 -2.68 8.88 1.74
N HIS A 546 -4.01 8.82 1.90
CA HIS A 546 -4.63 8.87 3.22
C HIS A 546 -4.46 7.56 4.00
N ILE A 547 -4.16 7.67 5.28
CA ILE A 547 -3.88 6.51 6.14
C ILE A 547 -5.18 5.87 6.63
N LEU A 548 -5.47 4.65 6.19
CA LEU A 548 -6.65 3.90 6.60
C LEU A 548 -6.23 2.61 7.31
N MET A 549 -6.67 2.40 8.54
CA MET A 549 -6.22 1.26 9.36
C MET A 549 -6.91 -0.03 8.95
N ILE A 550 -6.12 -1.10 8.79
CA ILE A 550 -6.62 -2.45 8.52
C ILE A 550 -7.19 -3.04 9.81
N ASP A 551 -8.51 -2.91 10.00
CA ASP A 551 -9.21 -3.58 11.10
C ASP A 551 -10.10 -4.71 10.59
N SER A 552 -9.67 -5.96 10.88
CA SER A 552 -10.45 -7.15 10.54
C SER A 552 -11.86 -7.17 11.17
N HIS A 553 -12.11 -6.42 12.24
CA HIS A 553 -13.43 -6.30 12.85
C HIS A 553 -14.36 -5.37 12.07
N LEU A 554 -13.85 -4.30 11.44
CA LEU A 554 -14.65 -3.40 10.60
C LEU A 554 -15.17 -4.12 9.34
N PHE A 555 -14.33 -4.99 8.76
CA PHE A 555 -14.65 -5.67 7.50
C PHE A 555 -15.10 -7.13 7.65
N ARG A 556 -15.11 -7.69 8.87
CA ARG A 556 -15.67 -9.03 9.11
C ARG A 556 -17.12 -9.09 8.67
N GLN A 557 -17.42 -9.99 7.74
CA GLN A 557 -18.80 -10.34 7.47
C GLN A 557 -19.43 -10.87 8.77
N PRO A 558 -20.63 -10.39 9.16
CA PRO A 558 -21.39 -11.07 10.20
C PRO A 558 -21.50 -12.52 9.72
N GLN A 559 -20.97 -13.49 10.49
CA GLN A 559 -21.33 -14.87 10.24
C GLN A 559 -22.86 -14.87 10.22
N GLN A 560 -23.46 -15.17 9.07
CA GLN A 560 -24.85 -15.55 9.01
C GLN A 560 -24.99 -16.60 10.10
N LYS A 561 -25.64 -16.24 11.21
CA LYS A 561 -26.16 -17.22 12.13
C LYS A 561 -27.05 -18.06 11.24
N SER A 562 -26.57 -19.23 10.83
CA SER A 562 -27.42 -20.24 10.26
C SER A 562 -28.39 -20.56 11.38
N SER A 563 -29.53 -19.89 11.35
CA SER A 563 -30.70 -20.39 12.05
C SER A 563 -30.95 -21.74 11.39
N LEU A 564 -30.42 -22.79 11.99
CA LEU A 564 -30.97 -24.13 11.87
C LEU A 564 -32.41 -24.02 12.39
N MET A 565 -33.30 -23.53 11.53
CA MET A 565 -34.71 -23.79 11.67
C MET A 565 -34.86 -25.28 11.43
N SER A 566 -35.13 -25.99 12.52
CA SER A 566 -35.58 -27.37 12.49
C SER A 566 -36.76 -27.46 11.51
N PRO A 567 -36.79 -28.42 10.57
CA PRO A 567 -37.87 -28.52 9.62
C PRO A 567 -39.15 -28.92 10.37
N LYS A 568 -40.11 -27.99 10.46
CA LYS A 568 -41.49 -28.35 10.75
C LYS A 568 -42.04 -29.10 9.53
N CYS A 569 -42.31 -30.38 9.71
CA CYS A 569 -43.16 -31.13 8.80
C CYS A 569 -44.60 -30.63 8.93
N GLU A 570 -45.21 -30.21 7.83
CA GLU A 570 -46.66 -30.37 7.68
C GLU A 570 -47.11 -30.36 6.21
N ASN A 571 -47.91 -31.38 5.89
CA ASN A 571 -48.84 -31.54 4.77
C ASN A 571 -48.27 -31.72 3.36
N GLY A 572 -48.08 -33.00 3.05
CA GLY A 572 -47.74 -33.51 1.74
C GLY A 572 -48.69 -33.06 0.63
N LYS A 573 -48.08 -32.56 -0.44
CA LYS A 573 -48.43 -32.82 -1.84
C LYS A 573 -47.18 -32.52 -2.68
N GLN A 574 -46.66 -33.55 -3.35
CA GLN A 574 -45.60 -33.42 -4.33
C GLN A 574 -46.12 -32.66 -5.54
N GLN A 575 -45.41 -31.59 -5.93
CA GLN A 575 -45.50 -31.05 -7.27
C GLN A 575 -44.08 -30.73 -7.76
N GLY A 576 -43.54 -31.65 -8.56
CA GLY A 576 -42.27 -31.45 -9.23
C GLY A 576 -42.42 -30.49 -10.41
N ARG A 577 -41.54 -29.49 -10.51
CA ARG A 577 -41.10 -28.96 -11.79
C ARG A 577 -39.78 -28.19 -11.68
N LYS A 578 -38.75 -28.82 -12.26
CA LYS A 578 -37.63 -28.21 -13.01
C LYS A 578 -36.98 -26.96 -12.41
N ARG A 579 -36.08 -27.15 -11.46
CA ARG A 579 -34.88 -26.32 -11.24
C ARG A 579 -33.88 -27.20 -10.53
N ASN A 580 -33.06 -27.95 -11.26
CA ASN A 580 -31.90 -28.68 -10.73
C ASN A 580 -31.08 -29.32 -11.88
N VAL A 581 -30.72 -28.52 -12.89
CA VAL A 581 -29.69 -28.93 -13.86
C VAL A 581 -28.58 -27.87 -13.98
N GLU A 582 -28.84 -26.59 -13.66
CA GLU A 582 -27.78 -25.56 -13.66
C GLU A 582 -27.02 -25.41 -12.33
N LEU A 583 -27.58 -25.87 -11.20
CA LEU A 583 -26.89 -25.77 -9.89
C LEU A 583 -25.86 -26.88 -9.63
N ALA A 584 -25.86 -27.94 -10.44
CA ALA A 584 -24.85 -29.02 -10.36
C ALA A 584 -23.63 -28.71 -11.24
N ALA A 585 -23.82 -28.06 -12.39
CA ALA A 585 -22.73 -27.65 -13.28
C ALA A 585 -21.90 -26.47 -12.71
N ALA A 586 -22.51 -25.63 -11.85
CA ALA A 586 -21.80 -24.55 -11.14
C ALA A 586 -20.96 -25.03 -9.93
N ARG A 587 -21.00 -26.33 -9.58
CA ARG A 587 -20.26 -26.89 -8.43
C ARG A 587 -18.99 -27.66 -8.80
N GLU A 588 -18.65 -27.76 -10.09
CA GLU A 588 -17.46 -28.48 -10.56
C GLU A 588 -16.46 -27.62 -11.35
N ILE A 589 -16.48 -26.29 -11.20
CA ILE A 589 -15.28 -25.50 -11.44
C ILE A 589 -14.44 -25.61 -10.17
N GLN A 590 -13.41 -26.47 -10.23
CA GLN A 590 -12.36 -26.57 -9.22
C GLN A 590 -11.92 -25.16 -8.81
N LYS A 591 -12.37 -24.71 -7.63
CA LYS A 591 -11.81 -23.54 -6.94
C LYS A 591 -10.34 -23.85 -6.67
N THR A 592 -9.46 -23.45 -7.58
CA THR A 592 -8.07 -23.25 -7.22
C THR A 592 -8.02 -22.12 -6.19
N PRO A 593 -7.50 -22.34 -4.98
CA PRO A 593 -7.33 -21.26 -4.02
C PRO A 593 -6.53 -20.13 -4.67
N LEU A 594 -7.03 -18.90 -4.55
CA LEU A 594 -6.31 -17.69 -4.92
C LEU A 594 -5.02 -17.62 -4.09
N VAL A 595 -3.91 -17.35 -4.77
CA VAL A 595 -2.56 -17.37 -4.21
C VAL A 595 -2.11 -15.92 -4.08
N VAL A 596 -2.27 -15.32 -2.89
CA VAL A 596 -1.66 -14.02 -2.55
C VAL A 596 -0.14 -14.24 -2.47
N PRO A 597 0.71 -13.50 -3.18
CA PRO A 597 2.15 -13.68 -3.10
C PRO A 597 2.66 -13.41 -1.67
N VAL A 598 3.66 -14.19 -1.25
CA VAL A 598 4.31 -14.08 0.06
C VAL A 598 5.68 -13.45 -0.15
N GLY A 599 5.98 -12.39 0.59
CA GLY A 599 7.34 -11.87 0.70
C GLY A 599 8.20 -12.82 1.52
N LEU A 600 9.37 -13.18 1.01
CA LEU A 600 10.46 -13.78 1.76
C LEU A 600 11.52 -12.70 1.97
N ALA A 601 11.41 -11.95 3.06
CA ALA A 601 12.43 -11.01 3.47
C ALA A 601 13.59 -11.77 4.13
N VAL A 602 14.82 -11.52 3.70
CA VAL A 602 16.02 -12.13 4.27
C VAL A 602 16.87 -11.06 4.90
N ARG A 603 17.22 -11.27 6.17
CA ARG A 603 18.11 -10.42 6.96
C ARG A 603 19.32 -11.22 7.41
N LEU A 604 20.47 -10.56 7.53
CA LEU A 604 21.63 -11.06 8.26
C LEU A 604 21.71 -10.22 9.53
N SER A 605 21.40 -10.81 10.68
CA SER A 605 21.16 -10.07 11.92
C SER A 605 20.06 -9.00 11.69
N ASP A 606 20.36 -7.71 11.90
CA ASP A 606 19.41 -6.61 11.66
C ASP A 606 19.50 -6.02 10.24
N VAL A 607 20.44 -6.49 9.42
CA VAL A 607 20.69 -5.93 8.09
C VAL A 607 19.87 -6.66 7.04
N HIS A 608 19.00 -5.92 6.35
CA HIS A 608 18.27 -6.45 5.20
C HIS A 608 19.23 -6.86 4.08
N VAL A 609 19.08 -8.08 3.58
CA VAL A 609 19.85 -8.63 2.46
C VAL A 609 19.07 -8.53 1.17
N MET A 610 17.84 -9.04 1.16
CA MET A 610 16.98 -9.08 -0.02
C MET A 610 15.56 -9.54 0.36
N THR A 611 14.54 -9.01 -0.31
CA THR A 611 13.19 -9.57 -0.30
C THR A 611 12.90 -10.28 -1.62
N LEU A 612 12.48 -11.54 -1.53
CA LEU A 612 12.04 -12.32 -2.67
C LEU A 612 10.52 -12.42 -2.70
N VAL A 613 9.95 -12.42 -3.90
CA VAL A 613 8.55 -12.78 -4.09
C VAL A 613 8.44 -14.29 -4.16
N ALA A 614 7.60 -14.87 -3.32
CA ALA A 614 7.34 -16.29 -3.30
C ALA A 614 5.85 -16.59 -3.57
N SER A 615 5.59 -17.65 -4.34
CA SER A 615 4.23 -18.14 -4.57
C SER A 615 3.85 -19.13 -3.46
N PRO A 616 2.83 -18.89 -2.60
CA PRO A 616 2.44 -19.86 -1.60
C PRO A 616 1.85 -21.12 -2.22
N ALA A 617 1.98 -22.21 -1.46
CA ALA A 617 1.34 -23.46 -1.78
C ALA A 617 -0.17 -23.41 -1.50
N LYS A 618 -0.94 -24.19 -2.24
CA LYS A 618 -2.40 -24.36 -2.05
C LYS A 618 -2.75 -25.25 -0.84
N PHE A 619 -1.75 -25.62 -0.05
CA PHE A 619 -1.80 -26.48 1.12
C PHE A 619 -0.81 -25.95 2.17
N GLY A 620 -0.88 -26.45 3.40
CA GLY A 620 -0.09 -25.88 4.48
C GLY A 620 -0.68 -24.59 5.06
N LEU A 621 0.05 -23.98 6.00
CA LEU A 621 -0.33 -22.69 6.58
C LEU A 621 -0.28 -21.61 5.49
N GLN A 622 -1.40 -20.94 5.27
CA GLN A 622 -1.44 -19.77 4.39
C GLN A 622 -0.86 -18.57 5.15
N VAL A 623 0.16 -17.95 4.58
CA VAL A 623 0.76 -16.74 5.15
C VAL A 623 -0.18 -15.57 4.85
N THR A 624 -1.03 -15.24 5.82
CA THR A 624 -1.93 -14.07 5.85
C THR A 624 -1.53 -13.16 7.01
N THR A 625 -2.00 -11.91 7.06
CA THR A 625 -1.78 -11.09 8.27
C THR A 625 -2.78 -11.57 9.33
N PRO A 626 -2.35 -11.93 10.56
CA PRO A 626 -1.03 -11.75 11.21
C PRO A 626 -0.10 -13.00 11.22
N SER A 627 -0.37 -14.03 10.43
CA SER A 627 0.33 -15.33 10.35
C SER A 627 1.76 -15.31 9.74
N ALA A 628 2.50 -14.21 9.85
CA ALA A 628 3.89 -14.15 9.37
C ALA A 628 4.79 -15.11 10.16
N VAL A 629 5.75 -15.74 9.49
CA VAL A 629 6.70 -16.67 10.11
C VAL A 629 8.11 -16.16 9.95
N GLU A 630 8.76 -15.86 11.08
CA GLU A 630 10.15 -15.46 11.15
C GLU A 630 10.97 -16.54 11.85
N ALA A 631 12.06 -16.96 11.22
CA ALA A 631 12.95 -17.97 11.76
C ALA A 631 14.31 -17.92 11.02
N PRO A 632 15.38 -18.49 11.60
CA PRO A 632 16.65 -18.63 10.90
C PRO A 632 16.47 -19.29 9.53
N LEU A 633 17.03 -18.69 8.49
CA LEU A 633 16.96 -19.15 7.12
C LEU A 633 18.13 -20.07 6.80
N LEU A 634 17.81 -21.31 6.45
CA LEU A 634 18.76 -22.28 5.92
C LEU A 634 18.72 -22.22 4.39
N LEU A 635 19.77 -21.64 3.80
CA LEU A 635 19.96 -21.63 2.35
C LEU A 635 20.11 -23.06 1.81
N PHE A 636 19.89 -23.22 0.51
CA PHE A 636 20.02 -24.49 -0.17
C PHE A 636 21.43 -25.09 0.02
N THR A 637 21.52 -26.27 0.65
CA THR A 637 22.76 -27.05 0.77
C THR A 637 22.65 -28.37 -0.02
N PRO A 638 23.77 -28.92 -0.50
CA PRO A 638 23.79 -30.23 -1.16
C PRO A 638 23.29 -31.36 -0.26
N GLU A 639 23.47 -31.29 1.07
CA GLU A 639 23.03 -32.36 1.98
C GLU A 639 21.50 -32.42 2.10
N ILE A 640 20.82 -31.27 2.14
CA ILE A 640 19.36 -31.21 2.20
C ILE A 640 18.76 -31.41 0.81
N GLY A 641 19.39 -30.82 -0.22
CA GLY A 641 19.09 -31.05 -1.63
C GLY A 641 17.60 -30.93 -1.96
N GLU A 642 17.00 -32.06 -2.34
CA GLU A 642 15.58 -32.16 -2.68
C GLU A 642 14.67 -32.40 -1.47
N ALA A 643 15.19 -32.68 -0.27
CA ALA A 643 14.42 -33.13 0.91
C ALA A 643 13.47 -34.32 0.61
N CYS A 644 13.87 -35.19 -0.32
CA CYS A 644 13.19 -36.44 -0.67
C CYS A 644 13.86 -37.68 -0.04
N GLY A 645 14.84 -37.50 0.83
CA GLY A 645 15.51 -38.54 1.61
C GLY A 645 15.26 -38.42 3.11
N ALA A 646 16.14 -39.04 3.91
CA ALA A 646 16.21 -38.80 5.35
C ALA A 646 16.69 -37.36 5.63
N ILE A 647 16.15 -36.73 6.67
CA ILE A 647 16.47 -35.34 7.05
C ILE A 647 17.04 -35.37 8.47
N ASP A 648 18.21 -34.77 8.66
CA ASP A 648 18.77 -34.57 10.00
C ASP A 648 18.03 -33.43 10.72
N ALA A 649 17.25 -33.78 11.74
CA ALA A 649 16.46 -32.83 12.52
C ALA A 649 17.32 -31.72 13.15
N LYS A 650 18.59 -32.01 13.50
CA LYS A 650 19.47 -30.98 14.10
C LYS A 650 19.76 -29.82 13.16
N GLN A 651 19.74 -30.07 11.85
CA GLN A 651 20.05 -29.03 10.86
C GLN A 651 18.86 -28.10 10.59
N VAL A 652 17.64 -28.64 10.65
CA VAL A 652 16.42 -27.97 10.14
C VAL A 652 15.45 -27.50 11.24
N SER A 653 15.56 -28.03 12.46
CA SER A 653 14.63 -27.71 13.55
C SER A 653 14.61 -26.20 13.85
N GLY A 654 13.41 -25.61 13.85
CA GLY A 654 13.18 -24.18 14.08
C GLY A 654 13.52 -23.25 12.93
N LYS A 655 13.91 -23.77 11.75
CA LYS A 655 14.39 -22.96 10.61
C LYS A 655 13.41 -22.90 9.45
N ILE A 656 13.50 -21.85 8.65
CA ILE A 656 12.93 -21.80 7.30
C ILE A 656 13.93 -22.45 6.36
N VAL A 657 13.53 -23.49 5.63
CA VAL A 657 14.47 -24.32 4.86
C VAL A 657 14.27 -24.15 3.36
N MET A 658 15.33 -23.75 2.65
CA MET A 658 15.34 -23.68 1.19
C MET A 658 15.72 -25.04 0.58
N VAL A 659 14.90 -25.53 -0.35
CA VAL A 659 15.06 -26.86 -0.97
C VAL A 659 14.82 -26.83 -2.46
N ALA A 660 15.49 -27.70 -3.22
CA ALA A 660 15.24 -27.82 -4.64
C ALA A 660 13.94 -28.58 -4.94
N ARG A 661 13.35 -28.29 -6.10
CA ARG A 661 12.45 -29.23 -6.77
C ARG A 661 13.15 -30.57 -6.97
N GLY A 662 12.41 -31.65 -6.77
CA GLY A 662 12.95 -33.00 -6.80
C GLY A 662 11.94 -34.07 -7.20
N THR A 663 12.30 -35.31 -6.89
CA THR A 663 11.56 -36.52 -7.28
C THR A 663 10.26 -36.77 -6.51
N CYS A 664 10.17 -36.28 -5.27
CA CYS A 664 8.98 -36.35 -4.42
C CYS A 664 8.10 -35.09 -4.53
N THR A 665 6.83 -35.25 -4.18
CA THR A 665 5.83 -34.17 -4.26
C THR A 665 6.16 -33.02 -3.29
N PHE A 666 5.60 -31.83 -3.56
CA PHE A 666 5.79 -30.68 -2.68
C PHE A 666 5.24 -30.93 -1.27
N ALA A 667 4.07 -31.58 -1.18
CA ALA A 667 3.45 -31.93 0.09
C ALA A 667 4.29 -32.93 0.90
N GLU A 668 4.85 -33.97 0.26
CA GLU A 668 5.76 -34.91 0.93
C GLU A 668 7.00 -34.21 1.48
N LYS A 669 7.59 -33.31 0.69
CA LYS A 669 8.78 -32.56 1.07
C LYS A 669 8.50 -31.68 2.29
N ALA A 670 7.41 -30.94 2.25
CA ALA A 670 6.96 -30.10 3.35
C ALA A 670 6.69 -30.92 4.61
N LEU A 671 5.99 -32.05 4.49
CA LEU A 671 5.68 -32.92 5.62
C LEU A 671 6.94 -33.53 6.26
N ARG A 672 7.94 -33.91 5.47
CA ARG A 672 9.20 -34.43 5.99
C ARG A 672 9.99 -33.37 6.74
N LEU A 673 10.10 -32.16 6.19
CA LEU A 673 10.76 -31.03 6.84
C LEU A 673 10.02 -30.63 8.12
N GLN A 674 8.68 -30.59 8.09
CA GLN A 674 7.84 -30.36 9.26
C GLN A 674 8.09 -31.42 10.35
N ASN A 675 8.12 -32.70 9.99
CA ASN A 675 8.39 -33.79 10.95
C ASN A 675 9.82 -33.73 11.52
N ALA A 676 10.75 -33.13 10.80
CA ALA A 676 12.11 -32.84 11.27
C ALA A 676 12.19 -31.51 12.07
N GLY A 677 11.08 -30.79 12.23
CA GLY A 677 10.95 -29.61 13.06
C GLY A 677 11.11 -28.26 12.34
N ALA A 678 11.08 -28.21 11.00
CA ALA A 678 11.18 -26.95 10.26
C ALA A 678 10.02 -26.00 10.56
N ALA A 679 10.31 -24.69 10.60
CA ALA A 679 9.33 -23.62 10.80
C ALA A 679 8.63 -23.17 9.51
N GLY A 680 9.27 -23.39 8.35
CA GLY A 680 8.72 -23.05 7.03
C GLY A 680 9.56 -23.64 5.90
N VAL A 681 9.01 -23.67 4.69
CA VAL A 681 9.68 -24.26 3.51
C VAL A 681 9.66 -23.33 2.32
N VAL A 682 10.82 -23.12 1.71
CA VAL A 682 11.00 -22.34 0.47
C VAL A 682 11.50 -23.28 -0.62
N VAL A 683 10.67 -23.52 -1.62
CA VAL A 683 11.01 -24.42 -2.73
C VAL A 683 11.61 -23.62 -3.89
N VAL A 684 12.80 -23.98 -4.33
CA VAL A 684 13.46 -23.37 -5.49
C VAL A 684 13.01 -24.06 -6.76
N ASN A 685 12.46 -23.28 -7.69
CA ASN A 685 11.99 -23.84 -8.95
C ASN A 685 13.13 -24.09 -9.96
N SER A 686 13.52 -25.35 -10.16
CA SER A 686 14.62 -25.73 -11.07
C SER A 686 14.25 -25.84 -12.57
N LYS A 687 12.99 -25.69 -12.98
CA LYS A 687 12.62 -25.70 -14.42
C LYS A 687 13.00 -24.37 -15.07
N ALA A 688 13.72 -24.42 -16.20
CA ALA A 688 14.06 -23.23 -16.98
C ALA A 688 12.81 -22.41 -17.30
N ALA A 689 12.87 -21.10 -17.07
CA ALA A 689 11.80 -20.15 -17.36
C ALA A 689 11.68 -19.92 -18.88
N TYR A 690 11.33 -20.95 -19.66
CA TYR A 690 10.80 -20.77 -21.02
C TYR A 690 9.29 -20.48 -20.98
N SER A 691 8.88 -19.62 -20.05
CA SER A 691 7.57 -19.00 -20.14
C SER A 691 7.78 -17.64 -20.78
N ARG A 692 7.13 -17.40 -21.92
CA ARG A 692 7.03 -16.08 -22.59
C ARG A 692 6.26 -15.04 -21.74
N TYR A 693 5.97 -15.39 -20.48
CA TYR A 693 5.25 -14.65 -19.46
C TYR A 693 5.90 -14.93 -18.08
N PRO A 694 6.72 -14.02 -17.52
CA PRO A 694 7.33 -14.19 -16.19
C PRO A 694 6.29 -14.30 -15.07
N ASN A 695 5.06 -13.83 -15.32
CA ASN A 695 3.95 -13.79 -14.35
C ASN A 695 3.04 -15.03 -14.33
N ARG A 696 3.37 -16.12 -15.03
CA ARG A 696 2.70 -17.42 -14.77
C ARG A 696 3.21 -17.98 -13.44
N LYS A 697 2.76 -17.37 -12.34
CA LYS A 697 3.10 -17.72 -10.96
C LYS A 697 2.78 -19.20 -10.73
N TYR A 698 3.78 -19.95 -10.27
CA TYR A 698 3.72 -21.40 -10.19
C TYR A 698 2.80 -21.83 -9.05
N SER A 699 1.70 -22.50 -9.37
CA SER A 699 0.84 -23.11 -8.36
C SER A 699 1.51 -24.36 -7.78
N LEU A 700 1.89 -24.35 -6.49
CA LEU A 700 2.14 -25.61 -5.77
C LEU A 700 0.80 -26.22 -5.39
N ALA A 701 0.31 -27.11 -6.23
CA ALA A 701 -0.86 -27.92 -5.91
C ALA A 701 -0.51 -29.01 -4.90
N ASP A 702 -1.51 -29.39 -4.10
CA ASP A 702 -1.43 -30.60 -3.29
C ASP A 702 -1.29 -31.83 -4.18
N ASP A 703 -0.80 -32.93 -3.61
CA ASP A 703 -0.73 -34.19 -4.30
C ASP A 703 -2.12 -34.87 -4.39
N LYS A 704 -2.24 -35.87 -5.28
CA LYS A 704 -3.50 -36.63 -5.45
C LYS A 704 -3.87 -37.47 -4.22
N ARG A 705 -2.97 -37.64 -3.26
CA ARG A 705 -3.19 -38.39 -2.02
C ARG A 705 -3.72 -37.49 -0.89
N GLY A 706 -3.73 -36.17 -1.08
CA GLY A 706 -4.17 -35.19 -0.09
C GLY A 706 -3.21 -35.00 1.07
N LEU A 707 -1.91 -35.28 0.88
CA LEU A 707 -0.90 -35.18 1.94
C LEU A 707 -0.74 -33.74 2.47
N GLY A 708 -1.01 -32.74 1.64
CA GLY A 708 -0.93 -31.33 1.99
C GLY A 708 -1.88 -30.91 3.11
N ARG A 709 -2.94 -31.68 3.39
CA ARG A 709 -3.85 -31.47 4.54
C ARG A 709 -3.17 -31.69 5.90
N HIS A 710 -2.04 -32.39 5.92
CA HIS A 710 -1.26 -32.67 7.13
C HIS A 710 -0.08 -31.70 7.31
N VAL A 711 0.14 -30.82 6.34
CA VAL A 711 1.14 -29.75 6.44
C VAL A 711 0.52 -28.60 7.22
N THR A 712 1.21 -28.12 8.25
CA THR A 712 0.79 -27.06 9.19
C THR A 712 1.78 -25.89 9.21
N ILE A 713 2.88 -25.98 8.44
CA ILE A 713 3.87 -24.91 8.27
C ILE A 713 3.68 -24.20 6.91
N PRO A 714 4.15 -22.95 6.75
CA PRO A 714 4.05 -22.26 5.46
C PRO A 714 5.00 -22.87 4.43
N VAL A 715 4.51 -22.98 3.20
CA VAL A 715 5.26 -23.50 2.06
C VAL A 715 5.14 -22.51 0.92
N VAL A 716 6.27 -22.04 0.41
CA VAL A 716 6.32 -21.08 -0.71
C VAL A 716 7.29 -21.54 -1.78
N LEU A 717 7.21 -20.96 -2.97
CA LEU A 717 8.12 -21.23 -4.08
C LEU A 717 8.71 -19.93 -4.64
N VAL A 718 10.03 -19.92 -4.80
CA VAL A 718 10.79 -18.83 -5.43
C VAL A 718 11.38 -19.29 -6.77
N SER A 719 11.68 -18.33 -7.66
CA SER A 719 12.34 -18.64 -8.92
C SER A 719 13.79 -19.08 -8.71
N ARG A 720 14.39 -19.75 -9.72
CA ARG A 720 15.82 -20.09 -9.69
C ARG A 720 16.69 -18.84 -9.71
N GLU A 721 16.27 -17.80 -10.44
CA GLU A 721 16.97 -16.51 -10.54
C GLU A 721 17.09 -15.89 -9.15
N ASP A 722 15.95 -15.73 -8.47
CA ASP A 722 15.81 -15.17 -7.12
C ASP A 722 16.63 -15.94 -6.09
N ALA A 723 16.52 -17.26 -6.10
CA ALA A 723 17.30 -18.11 -5.19
C ALA A 723 18.81 -18.00 -5.44
N THR A 724 19.23 -17.86 -6.71
CA THR A 724 20.65 -17.70 -7.06
C THR A 724 21.16 -16.32 -6.64
N GLN A 725 20.36 -15.28 -6.83
CA GLN A 725 20.71 -13.93 -6.37
C GLN A 725 20.84 -13.89 -4.86
N LEU A 726 19.88 -14.46 -4.12
CA LEU A 726 19.94 -14.54 -2.66
C LEU A 726 21.19 -15.28 -2.19
N HIS A 727 21.51 -16.44 -2.78
CA HIS A 727 22.70 -17.21 -2.42
C HIS A 727 23.99 -16.42 -2.64
N ARG A 728 24.10 -15.67 -3.75
CA ARG A 728 25.25 -14.78 -4.00
C ARG A 728 25.34 -13.64 -2.98
N HIS A 729 24.24 -12.94 -2.72
CA HIS A 729 24.23 -11.80 -1.79
C HIS A 729 24.57 -12.23 -0.36
N ALA A 730 23.96 -13.32 0.10
CA ALA A 730 24.24 -13.89 1.41
C ALA A 730 25.68 -14.38 1.55
N SER A 731 26.26 -14.97 0.50
CA SER A 731 27.67 -15.42 0.52
C SER A 731 28.65 -14.26 0.52
N LEU A 732 28.39 -13.20 -0.26
CA LEU A 732 29.21 -11.99 -0.29
C LEU A 732 29.20 -11.25 1.07
N LYS A 733 28.03 -11.14 1.72
CA LYS A 733 27.91 -10.48 3.03
C LYS A 733 28.66 -11.22 4.14
N ARG A 734 28.63 -12.56 4.16
CA ARG A 734 29.40 -13.36 5.13
C ARG A 734 30.91 -13.18 4.98
N LEU A 735 31.40 -13.15 3.74
CA LEU A 735 32.81 -12.88 3.47
C LEU A 735 33.25 -11.49 3.95
N LEU A 736 32.33 -10.53 3.99
CA LEU A 736 32.60 -9.18 4.48
C LEU A 736 32.48 -9.06 6.01
N SER A 737 31.68 -9.89 6.68
CA SER A 737 31.60 -9.92 8.15
C SER A 737 32.79 -10.65 8.79
N ASP A 738 33.32 -11.68 8.13
CA ASP A 738 34.51 -12.42 8.59
C ASP A 738 35.80 -11.57 8.55
N GLU A 739 35.90 -10.56 7.66
CA GLU A 739 37.10 -9.70 7.55
C GLU A 739 37.21 -8.63 8.65
N ASP A 740 36.13 -8.32 9.38
CA ASP A 740 36.15 -7.34 10.49
C ASP A 740 36.53 -7.96 11.86
N GLY A 741 36.82 -9.28 11.91
CA GLY A 741 36.98 -10.07 13.14
C GLY A 741 38.40 -10.50 13.55
N ASP A 742 39.47 -10.03 12.90
CA ASP A 742 40.84 -10.45 13.25
C ASP A 742 41.46 -9.57 14.37
N SER A 743 41.15 -9.89 15.63
CA SER A 743 42.04 -9.61 16.76
C SER A 743 42.35 -10.89 17.52
N GLU A 744 43.60 -11.35 17.43
CA GLU A 744 44.14 -12.50 18.17
C GLU A 744 43.95 -12.31 19.69
N GLY A 745 43.30 -13.29 20.33
CA GLY A 745 43.17 -13.39 21.79
C GLY A 745 42.55 -14.73 22.20
N ASP A 746 43.39 -15.62 22.71
CA ASP A 746 43.07 -16.91 23.33
C ASP A 746 42.28 -16.70 24.64
N ASP A 747 41.02 -17.18 24.69
CA ASP A 747 40.41 -17.86 25.85
C ASP A 747 38.93 -18.20 25.55
N GLY A 748 38.53 -19.43 25.87
CA GLY A 748 37.21 -19.95 25.55
C GLY A 748 36.05 -19.30 26.33
N ALA A 749 35.10 -18.72 25.61
CA ALA A 749 33.70 -18.58 26.02
C ALA A 749 32.81 -18.26 24.80
N GLN A 750 31.68 -18.98 24.69
CA GLN A 750 30.46 -18.72 23.88
C GLN A 750 30.60 -17.87 22.60
N GLY A 751 30.54 -18.52 21.44
CA GLY A 751 30.41 -17.84 20.15
C GLY A 751 29.13 -17.01 20.07
N ASP A 752 29.30 -15.72 19.79
CA ASP A 752 28.21 -14.76 19.56
C ASP A 752 27.44 -15.10 18.26
N ASP A 753 26.11 -15.00 18.35
CA ASP A 753 25.07 -15.31 17.34
C ASP A 753 25.05 -14.38 16.10
N ASN A 754 26.17 -13.72 15.78
CA ASN A 754 26.17 -12.49 14.96
C ASN A 754 26.09 -12.68 13.42
N ASP A 755 26.02 -13.91 12.92
CA ASP A 755 26.01 -14.24 11.48
C ASP A 755 24.81 -15.10 11.02
N THR A 756 23.73 -15.08 11.81
CA THR A 756 22.54 -15.87 11.49
C THR A 756 21.68 -15.16 10.44
N LEU A 757 21.51 -15.80 9.27
CA LEU A 757 20.51 -15.40 8.29
C LEU A 757 19.12 -15.66 8.88
N VAL A 758 18.26 -14.66 8.89
CA VAL A 758 16.86 -14.74 9.32
C VAL A 758 15.97 -14.55 8.10
N GLY A 759 15.02 -15.46 7.91
CA GLY A 759 13.99 -15.36 6.90
C GLY A 759 12.67 -14.95 7.55
N SER A 760 11.93 -14.07 6.90
CA SER A 760 10.56 -13.73 7.27
C SER A 760 9.64 -14.00 6.07
N LEU A 761 8.68 -14.89 6.26
CA LEU A 761 7.59 -15.15 5.33
C LEU A 761 6.39 -14.31 5.74
N SER A 762 6.09 -13.26 4.99
CA SER A 762 5.00 -12.33 5.27
C SER A 762 4.06 -12.14 4.06
N PRO A 763 2.77 -11.86 4.29
CA PRO A 763 1.80 -11.60 3.22
C PRO A 763 2.02 -10.23 2.57
N TRP A 764 2.83 -9.40 3.22
CA TRP A 764 3.21 -8.07 2.82
C TRP A 764 4.69 -8.11 2.52
N LEU A 765 5.10 -7.57 1.37
CA LEU A 765 6.52 -7.34 1.06
C LEU A 765 7.16 -6.24 1.92
N TYR A 766 6.45 -5.76 2.94
CA TYR A 766 6.82 -4.67 3.83
C TYR A 766 7.28 -5.20 5.19
#